data_AF-T1JB63-F1
#
_entry.id   AF-T1JB63-F1
#
_cell.length_a   1.000
_cell.length_b   1.000
_cell.length_c   1.000
_cell.angle_alpha   90.00
_cell.angle_beta   90.00
_cell.angle_gamma   90.00
#
_symmetry.space_group_name_H-M   'P 1'
#
loop_
_entity.id
_entity.type
_entity.pdbx_description
1 polymer ?
#
loop_
_entity_poly.entity_id
_entity_poly.type
_entity_poly.pdbx_seq_one_letter_code
_entity_poly.pdbx_strand_id
1 'polypeptide(L)'
;MSSLSQIANRTRSHGKQSVSNHKKMEQIGQMDPENCLKCFVSAAKQYSIKKNENTLRSLQKQLDNVHYLKFTLDSFDPRSLLISDSMIHLIELLNDEDQYTNNWNYKEKIIDFFDNLSQNQPLLLRIVQDIFNLALGLETFLSARIEDHANEIFHKNSILLIPCLKLLSNLCHHSKRILRRVQTLENYTSFCKNLMSMVKKNSILAVSALSLFTTLVNQDPLGEKLMSPTIIQETIEILFNIFAKESSNEKTFSAAVHLFLTLLENPKVVNRLGKYWRLIPFLASYLSSASKEKVQLAFKIIQKGIVSNCISFERLSEVLASNCSRLKQSQLTDPPESKIRTDKVVCPLTPQKNNQNRQKVDDLIEKMETGLKINDVKSSEIMQMYEYKIESFSMKEKHLHELLDAKSTALQQLERILSQYRCRWAQSDAEALNLRRLLQEAEKRSEAAKQQTVIAMLQQQDLQREHDKTLDELRKNMEEIVDERNELLDRSEKAEEIIRELNKEMERKDQINKLLQQHIDEYKQAETMLTNKQIDLEKVKKQLSNQLKEKEAEFNEILKKMEKLTEKLTDQSEQIKEQEKQITKYKNSIESLELDKSSLQEEIVVLENTNADLDRQLKDNDTKLKEKIEELNRQKSITTLIQNITSGRSANFESQVLHISLQLNMGTFAGHVVPGSCFIIISIWWTFSIYRKHYKCICNNRKFFSSTWFSLNENSNFPTESLVKLCLVVLGISGETYTAFDRNGVFLHLENGQHISMFLFFGLQSIVEILQFYRFSFILANSEYLTAILGFIVEGLVFSFHLHGRSNLDLLVHRLLVVAIAGCCFTTTLETFVRDRPIVPLARSFCTLLQGTWFYHIGFILYPPLPHMKVWAEADHSEMMLVVMYFTWHAAADLGITLLIGTLVSFKYRKLGFKRLNYSGKLSLSRKEKSEFLSLTSNDSENDEI
;
A
#
# COMPACT_ATOMS: atom_id res chain seq x y z
N MET A 1 0.70 67.58 24.12
CA MET A 1 1.37 66.50 24.89
C MET A 1 0.62 65.17 24.92
N SER A 2 -0.72 65.13 24.89
CA SER A 2 -1.51 63.87 24.95
C SER A 2 -1.22 62.81 23.88
N SER A 3 -0.82 63.22 22.67
CA SER A 3 -0.45 62.31 21.58
C SER A 3 0.79 61.47 21.91
N LEU A 4 1.81 62.08 22.53
CA LEU A 4 3.05 61.38 22.90
C LEU A 4 2.84 60.37 24.03
N SER A 5 1.93 60.62 24.99
CA SER A 5 1.61 59.64 26.03
C SER A 5 0.82 58.44 25.50
N GLN A 6 -0.05 58.64 24.49
CA GLN A 6 -0.71 57.52 23.80
C GLN A 6 0.28 56.66 23.00
N ILE A 7 1.24 57.27 22.32
CA ILE A 7 2.32 56.54 21.61
C ILE A 7 3.21 55.79 22.62
N ALA A 8 3.63 56.44 23.71
CA ALA A 8 4.43 55.81 24.77
C ALA A 8 3.69 54.66 25.49
N ASN A 9 2.36 54.75 25.63
CA ASN A 9 1.56 53.66 26.18
C ASN A 9 1.37 52.51 25.18
N ARG A 10 1.26 52.77 23.87
CA ARG A 10 1.26 51.72 22.83
C ARG A 10 2.61 51.01 22.71
N THR A 11 3.74 51.73 22.81
CA THR A 11 5.06 51.09 22.81
C THR A 11 5.33 50.35 24.12
N ARG A 12 4.84 50.84 25.28
CA ARG A 12 4.87 50.06 26.54
C ARG A 12 3.95 48.84 26.51
N SER A 13 2.78 48.88 25.87
CA SER A 13 1.91 47.70 25.74
C SER A 13 2.53 46.67 24.80
N HIS A 14 2.99 47.08 23.61
CA HIS A 14 3.70 46.19 22.70
C HIS A 14 5.00 45.65 23.31
N GLY A 15 5.77 46.45 24.06
CA GLY A 15 6.96 45.98 24.76
C GLY A 15 6.66 44.96 25.87
N LYS A 16 5.60 45.15 26.66
CA LYS A 16 5.16 44.13 27.63
C LYS A 16 4.63 42.86 26.95
N GLN A 17 3.95 43.00 25.82
CA GLN A 17 3.37 41.88 25.08
C GLN A 17 4.44 41.11 24.29
N SER A 18 5.45 41.78 23.74
CA SER A 18 6.62 41.13 23.11
C SER A 18 7.49 40.44 24.15
N VAL A 19 7.81 41.07 25.29
CA VAL A 19 8.57 40.41 26.38
C VAL A 19 7.81 39.23 26.99
N SER A 20 6.47 39.33 27.10
CA SER A 20 5.62 38.19 27.49
C SER A 20 5.74 37.03 26.49
N ASN A 21 5.61 37.32 25.19
CA ASN A 21 5.77 36.32 24.14
C ASN A 21 7.20 35.76 24.05
N HIS A 22 8.22 36.58 24.30
CA HIS A 22 9.63 36.16 24.29
C HIS A 22 9.92 35.19 25.44
N LYS A 23 9.46 35.48 26.65
CA LYS A 23 9.54 34.56 27.79
C LYS A 23 8.73 33.27 27.58
N LYS A 24 7.60 33.37 26.86
CA LYS A 24 6.86 32.19 26.40
C LYS A 24 7.66 31.36 25.40
N MET A 25 8.36 31.99 24.47
CA MET A 25 9.23 31.32 23.49
C MET A 25 10.46 30.69 24.15
N GLU A 26 11.07 31.34 25.15
CA GLU A 26 12.14 30.73 25.96
C GLU A 26 11.67 29.48 26.72
N GLN A 27 10.44 29.50 27.26
CA GLN A 27 9.84 28.33 27.93
C GLN A 27 9.40 27.23 26.95
N ILE A 28 8.91 27.58 25.76
CA ILE A 28 8.46 26.61 24.74
C ILE A 28 9.67 25.98 24.01
N GLY A 29 10.77 26.72 23.83
CA GLY A 29 12.02 26.20 23.26
C GLY A 29 12.73 25.15 24.11
N GLN A 30 12.25 24.89 25.34
CA GLN A 30 12.70 23.80 26.22
C GLN A 30 11.72 22.60 26.23
N MET A 31 10.62 22.65 25.49
CA MET A 31 9.67 21.54 25.41
C MET A 31 10.08 20.54 24.32
N ASP A 32 10.17 19.27 24.70
CA ASP A 32 10.36 18.16 23.78
C ASP A 32 9.21 18.10 22.74
N PRO A 33 9.50 18.20 21.43
CA PRO A 33 8.48 18.14 20.38
C PRO A 33 7.65 16.86 20.38
N GLU A 34 8.23 15.71 20.77
CA GLU A 34 7.51 14.44 20.84
C GLU A 34 6.43 14.49 21.94
N ASN A 35 6.75 15.07 23.09
CA ASN A 35 5.80 15.29 24.17
C ASN A 35 4.72 16.33 23.84
N CYS A 36 5.04 17.38 23.06
CA CYS A 36 4.04 18.30 22.53
C CYS A 36 3.03 17.59 21.61
N LEU A 37 3.50 16.72 20.69
CA LEU A 37 2.62 15.93 19.83
C LEU A 37 1.78 14.91 20.63
N LYS A 38 2.35 14.21 21.61
CA LYS A 38 1.59 13.32 22.53
C LYS A 38 0.46 14.07 23.24
N CYS A 39 0.73 15.28 23.71
CA CYS A 39 -0.27 16.12 24.37
C CYS A 39 -1.36 16.60 23.39
N PHE A 40 -1.01 16.94 22.15
CA PHE A 40 -1.97 17.29 21.10
C PHE A 40 -2.87 16.11 20.73
N VAL A 41 -2.31 14.94 20.41
CA VAL A 41 -3.07 13.73 20.06
C VAL A 41 -4.03 13.34 21.19
N SER A 42 -3.59 13.41 22.45
CA SER A 42 -4.45 13.14 23.61
C SER A 42 -5.60 14.15 23.73
N ALA A 43 -5.34 15.44 23.51
CA ALA A 43 -6.38 16.48 23.54
C ALA A 43 -7.38 16.34 22.37
N ALA A 44 -6.91 15.97 21.18
CA ALA A 44 -7.75 15.74 20.01
C ALA A 44 -8.65 14.51 20.18
N LYS A 45 -8.10 13.38 20.63
CA LYS A 45 -8.89 12.17 20.97
C LYS A 45 -9.90 12.43 22.10
N GLN A 46 -9.59 13.30 23.07
CA GLN A 46 -10.57 13.72 24.08
C GLN A 46 -11.67 14.64 23.53
N TYR A 47 -11.34 15.51 22.56
CA TYR A 47 -12.33 16.37 21.90
C TYR A 47 -13.27 15.56 21.00
N SER A 48 -12.77 14.67 20.15
CA SER A 48 -13.62 13.87 19.24
C SER A 48 -14.62 12.98 19.99
N ILE A 49 -14.24 12.47 21.18
CA ILE A 49 -15.13 11.67 22.04
C ILE A 49 -16.17 12.52 22.80
N LYS A 50 -15.85 13.76 23.20
CA LYS A 50 -16.65 14.52 24.17
C LYS A 50 -17.23 15.86 23.70
N LYS A 51 -16.82 16.36 22.51
CA LYS A 51 -17.32 17.55 21.79
C LYS A 51 -17.85 18.69 22.70
N ASN A 52 -17.07 19.14 23.69
CA ASN A 52 -17.46 20.19 24.64
C ASN A 52 -16.40 21.29 24.81
N GLU A 53 -16.83 22.45 25.33
CA GLU A 53 -15.97 23.63 25.51
C GLU A 53 -14.68 23.37 26.29
N ASN A 54 -14.71 22.55 27.34
CA ASN A 54 -13.51 22.31 28.15
C ASN A 54 -12.48 21.48 27.38
N THR A 55 -12.94 20.47 26.61
CA THR A 55 -12.08 19.76 25.68
C THR A 55 -11.60 20.64 24.52
N LEU A 56 -12.44 21.54 24.00
CA LEU A 56 -12.05 22.50 22.96
C LEU A 56 -10.97 23.47 23.44
N ARG A 57 -11.11 24.05 24.64
CA ARG A 57 -10.10 24.95 25.24
C ARG A 57 -8.77 24.23 25.49
N SER A 58 -8.82 22.95 25.88
CA SER A 58 -7.63 22.10 26.02
C SER A 58 -6.94 21.87 24.67
N LEU A 59 -7.73 21.49 23.64
CA LEU A 59 -7.26 21.28 22.27
C LEU A 59 -6.68 22.56 21.63
N GLN A 60 -7.33 23.71 21.82
CA GLN A 60 -6.83 25.01 21.38
C GLN A 60 -5.46 25.33 22.01
N LYS A 61 -5.30 25.10 23.31
CA LYS A 61 -4.02 25.29 24.02
C LYS A 61 -2.92 24.38 23.46
N GLN A 62 -3.23 23.14 23.08
CA GLN A 62 -2.23 22.23 22.50
C GLN A 62 -1.94 22.50 21.02
N LEU A 63 -2.94 22.92 20.22
CA LEU A 63 -2.66 23.38 18.84
C LEU A 63 -1.78 24.63 18.85
N ASP A 64 -2.00 25.57 19.77
CA ASP A 64 -1.11 26.72 19.93
C ASP A 64 0.34 26.26 20.14
N ASN A 65 0.58 25.30 21.05
CA ASN A 65 1.92 24.74 21.28
C ASN A 65 2.52 24.10 20.01
N VAL A 66 1.74 23.29 19.27
CA VAL A 66 2.18 22.66 18.01
C VAL A 66 2.50 23.70 16.93
N HIS A 67 1.68 24.75 16.81
CA HIS A 67 1.92 25.86 15.87
C HIS A 67 3.20 26.66 16.20
N TYR A 68 3.66 26.68 17.45
CA TYR A 68 4.94 27.30 17.83
C TYR A 68 6.18 26.42 17.56
N LEU A 69 6.04 25.12 17.23
CA LEU A 69 7.17 24.23 16.83
C LEU A 69 7.75 24.54 15.44
N LYS A 70 7.32 25.64 14.80
CA LYS A 70 7.61 26.10 13.43
C LYS A 70 9.10 26.33 13.08
N PHE A 71 10.03 26.08 14.01
CA PHE A 71 11.47 26.31 13.88
C PHE A 71 12.37 25.08 14.11
N THR A 72 11.84 23.92 14.49
CA THR A 72 12.66 22.76 14.94
C THR A 72 12.30 21.44 14.23
N LEU A 73 11.87 21.51 12.97
CA LEU A 73 11.40 20.34 12.19
C LEU A 73 12.49 19.40 11.65
N ASP A 74 13.78 19.75 11.79
CA ASP A 74 14.89 19.00 11.20
C ASP A 74 15.24 17.69 11.94
N SER A 75 14.63 17.43 13.11
CA SER A 75 14.91 16.26 13.96
C SER A 75 13.84 15.16 13.94
N PHE A 76 12.81 15.28 13.10
CA PHE A 76 11.65 14.37 13.12
C PHE A 76 11.87 13.12 12.24
N ASP A 77 11.71 11.92 12.82
CA ASP A 77 11.66 10.67 12.03
C ASP A 77 10.27 10.49 11.38
N PRO A 78 10.16 10.54 10.04
CA PRO A 78 8.91 10.33 9.31
C PRO A 78 8.27 8.94 9.52
N ARG A 79 8.98 7.97 10.11
CA ARG A 79 8.47 6.63 10.43
C ARG A 79 7.77 6.54 11.78
N SER A 80 7.79 7.59 12.58
CA SER A 80 7.22 7.57 13.94
C SER A 80 5.69 7.64 13.93
N LEU A 81 5.05 6.61 14.52
CA LEU A 81 3.59 6.43 14.52
C LEU A 81 2.82 7.65 15.09
N LEU A 82 3.45 8.38 16.00
CA LEU A 82 2.91 9.59 16.62
C LEU A 82 2.67 10.73 15.63
N ILE A 83 3.54 10.89 14.61
CA ILE A 83 3.36 11.93 13.59
C ILE A 83 2.15 11.58 12.73
N SER A 84 2.00 10.32 12.31
CA SER A 84 0.80 9.88 11.57
C SER A 84 -0.49 10.11 12.37
N ASP A 85 -0.54 9.73 13.64
CA ASP A 85 -1.68 10.01 14.54
C ASP A 85 -1.97 11.50 14.67
N SER A 86 -0.92 12.34 14.75
CA SER A 86 -1.06 13.80 14.83
C SER A 86 -1.65 14.39 13.54
N MET A 87 -1.21 13.91 12.38
CA MET A 87 -1.67 14.40 11.07
C MET A 87 -3.11 13.97 10.77
N ILE A 88 -3.53 12.76 11.18
CA ILE A 88 -4.94 12.32 11.10
C ILE A 88 -5.84 13.35 11.78
N HIS A 89 -5.58 13.63 13.06
CA HIS A 89 -6.48 14.45 13.86
C HIS A 89 -6.49 15.91 13.41
N LEU A 90 -5.38 16.45 12.91
CA LEU A 90 -5.34 17.78 12.27
C LEU A 90 -6.25 17.86 11.02
N ILE A 91 -6.38 16.77 10.26
CA ILE A 91 -7.23 16.71 9.06
C ILE A 91 -8.70 16.50 9.43
N GLU A 92 -8.98 15.62 10.39
CA GLU A 92 -10.34 15.46 10.95
C GLU A 92 -10.87 16.78 11.50
N LEU A 93 -10.03 17.54 12.23
CA LEU A 93 -10.37 18.86 12.78
C LEU A 93 -10.45 19.98 11.74
N LEU A 94 -9.86 19.82 10.56
CA LEU A 94 -10.09 20.71 9.42
C LEU A 94 -11.49 20.49 8.82
N ASN A 95 -11.91 19.23 8.74
CA ASN A 95 -13.17 18.80 8.12
C ASN A 95 -14.38 18.84 9.08
N ASP A 96 -14.18 18.92 10.40
CA ASP A 96 -15.24 18.97 11.41
C ASP A 96 -16.13 20.23 11.27
N GLU A 97 -17.43 20.03 11.11
CA GLU A 97 -18.43 21.12 10.90
C GLU A 97 -19.11 21.59 12.20
N ASP A 98 -18.77 21.00 13.35
CA ASP A 98 -19.37 21.29 14.66
C ASP A 98 -19.48 22.79 14.96
N GLN A 99 -20.59 23.18 15.59
CA GLN A 99 -20.88 24.56 15.99
C GLN A 99 -19.77 25.18 16.88
N TYR A 100 -19.00 24.33 17.58
CA TYR A 100 -17.91 24.72 18.48
C TYR A 100 -16.54 24.90 17.77
N THR A 101 -16.26 24.19 16.67
CA THR A 101 -14.99 24.25 15.90
C THR A 101 -15.01 25.27 14.77
N ASN A 102 -16.15 25.93 14.51
CA ASN A 102 -16.31 27.08 13.60
C ASN A 102 -15.53 28.36 14.00
N ASN A 103 -14.56 28.28 14.92
CA ASN A 103 -13.65 29.36 15.24
C ASN A 103 -12.49 29.40 14.22
N TRP A 104 -12.65 30.24 13.19
CA TRP A 104 -11.77 30.34 12.02
C TRP A 104 -10.26 30.42 12.34
N ASN A 105 -9.87 31.10 13.43
CA ASN A 105 -8.48 31.22 13.88
C ASN A 105 -7.81 29.87 14.24
N TYR A 106 -8.60 28.82 14.46
CA TYR A 106 -8.12 27.45 14.72
C TYR A 106 -7.77 26.74 13.41
N LYS A 107 -8.70 26.74 12.43
CA LYS A 107 -8.47 26.17 11.10
C LYS A 107 -7.36 26.92 10.35
N GLU A 108 -7.24 28.23 10.55
CA GLU A 108 -6.13 29.05 10.02
C GLU A 108 -4.76 28.49 10.45
N LYS A 109 -4.54 28.26 11.75
CA LYS A 109 -3.29 27.70 12.28
C LYS A 109 -2.98 26.29 11.76
N ILE A 110 -4.00 25.48 11.49
CA ILE A 110 -3.82 24.14 10.88
C ILE A 110 -3.36 24.27 9.43
N ILE A 111 -3.99 25.15 8.64
CA ILE A 111 -3.60 25.38 7.24
C ILE A 111 -2.21 26.03 7.16
N ASP A 112 -1.90 26.97 8.05
CA ASP A 112 -0.57 27.59 8.16
C ASP A 112 0.49 26.53 8.51
N PHE A 113 0.22 25.65 9.49
CA PHE A 113 1.10 24.53 9.84
C PHE A 113 1.38 23.64 8.62
N PHE A 114 0.34 23.25 7.85
CA PHE A 114 0.51 22.48 6.61
C PHE A 114 1.24 23.24 5.48
N ASP A 115 1.02 24.55 5.31
CA ASP A 115 1.72 25.35 4.29
C ASP A 115 3.22 25.45 4.58
N ASN A 116 3.60 25.66 5.85
CA ASN A 116 5.01 25.70 6.27
C ASN A 116 5.67 24.32 6.17
N LEU A 117 4.96 23.25 6.54
CA LEU A 117 5.42 21.86 6.32
C LEU A 117 5.63 21.54 4.84
N SER A 118 4.73 21.98 3.94
CA SER A 118 4.81 21.74 2.50
C SER A 118 6.01 22.42 1.83
N GLN A 119 6.51 23.52 2.40
CA GLN A 119 7.65 24.29 1.89
C GLN A 119 9.00 23.75 2.37
N ASN A 120 9.05 23.16 3.58
CA ASN A 120 10.33 22.89 4.24
C ASN A 120 10.84 21.44 4.09
N GLN A 121 9.97 20.42 3.91
CA GLN A 121 10.44 19.02 3.82
C GLN A 121 9.74 18.16 2.74
N PRO A 122 10.48 17.68 1.71
CA PRO A 122 9.92 16.80 0.67
C PRO A 122 9.60 15.38 1.15
N LEU A 123 10.22 14.93 2.27
CA LEU A 123 9.90 13.65 2.89
C LEU A 123 8.51 13.65 3.54
N LEU A 124 8.15 14.73 4.22
CA LEU A 124 6.84 14.85 4.87
C LEU A 124 5.73 15.14 3.84
N LEU A 125 6.05 15.86 2.76
CA LEU A 125 5.20 15.92 1.57
C LEU A 125 4.84 14.51 1.07
N ARG A 126 5.79 13.56 1.02
CA ARG A 126 5.53 12.17 0.59
C ARG A 126 4.58 11.42 1.55
N ILE A 127 4.70 11.62 2.86
CA ILE A 127 3.75 11.09 3.86
C ILE A 127 2.33 11.63 3.61
N VAL A 128 2.22 12.94 3.39
CA VAL A 128 0.95 13.63 3.10
C VAL A 128 0.34 13.18 1.77
N GLN A 129 1.17 12.81 0.78
CA GLN A 129 0.73 12.24 -0.50
C GLN A 129 0.20 10.80 -0.38
N ASP A 130 0.78 9.98 0.50
CA ASP A 130 0.54 8.54 0.49
C ASP A 130 -0.53 8.05 1.49
N ILE A 131 -0.81 8.77 2.58
CA ILE A 131 -1.61 8.20 3.70
C ILE A 131 -3.02 8.82 3.91
N PHE A 132 -3.20 10.16 3.92
CA PHE A 132 -4.33 10.78 4.66
C PHE A 132 -5.37 11.62 3.91
N ASN A 133 -5.57 11.43 2.60
CA ASN A 133 -6.66 12.11 1.87
C ASN A 133 -6.70 13.65 2.04
N LEU A 134 -5.59 14.32 2.41
CA LEU A 134 -5.57 15.76 2.68
C LEU A 134 -6.08 16.57 1.48
N ALA A 135 -5.76 16.11 0.27
CA ALA A 135 -6.31 16.67 -0.96
C ALA A 135 -7.84 16.58 -1.02
N LEU A 136 -8.43 15.44 -0.65
CA LEU A 136 -9.88 15.20 -0.61
C LEU A 136 -10.57 16.02 0.50
N GLY A 137 -9.92 16.21 1.65
CA GLY A 137 -10.43 17.06 2.74
C GLY A 137 -10.37 18.55 2.41
N LEU A 138 -9.26 19.02 1.82
CA LEU A 138 -9.16 20.35 1.25
C LEU A 138 -10.14 20.55 0.09
N GLU A 139 -10.39 19.52 -0.71
CA GLU A 139 -11.36 19.51 -1.81
C GLU A 139 -12.81 19.60 -1.29
N THR A 140 -13.25 18.79 -0.32
CA THR A 140 -14.61 18.90 0.23
C THR A 140 -14.80 20.25 0.93
N PHE A 141 -13.83 20.68 1.74
CA PHE A 141 -13.80 21.99 2.38
C PHE A 141 -13.86 23.14 1.36
N LEU A 142 -13.14 23.04 0.23
CA LEU A 142 -13.19 24.05 -0.83
C LEU A 142 -14.46 23.96 -1.67
N SER A 143 -14.94 22.76 -2.03
CA SER A 143 -16.08 22.56 -2.93
C SER A 143 -17.38 23.00 -2.28
N ALA A 144 -17.65 22.55 -1.05
CA ALA A 144 -18.83 22.98 -0.28
C ALA A 144 -18.82 24.52 -0.13
N ARG A 145 -17.65 25.12 0.14
CA ARG A 145 -17.54 26.57 0.29
C ARG A 145 -17.55 27.36 -1.01
N ILE A 146 -17.16 26.76 -2.13
CA ILE A 146 -17.23 27.36 -3.46
C ILE A 146 -18.68 27.42 -3.96
N GLU A 147 -19.52 26.44 -3.58
CA GLU A 147 -20.95 26.45 -3.89
C GLU A 147 -21.72 27.41 -2.96
N ASP A 148 -21.44 27.41 -1.64
CA ASP A 148 -21.98 28.40 -0.69
C ASP A 148 -21.68 29.86 -1.09
N HIS A 149 -20.42 30.18 -1.41
CA HIS A 149 -19.93 31.58 -1.47
C HIS A 149 -20.10 32.23 -2.85
N ALA A 150 -21.04 31.74 -3.66
CA ALA A 150 -21.44 32.39 -4.89
C ALA A 150 -22.07 33.78 -4.65
N ASN A 151 -22.88 33.92 -3.59
CA ASN A 151 -23.83 35.03 -3.43
C ASN A 151 -23.53 36.04 -2.31
N GLU A 152 -22.80 35.69 -1.23
CA GLU A 152 -22.65 36.59 -0.07
C GLU A 152 -21.28 36.52 0.65
N ILE A 153 -20.97 37.55 1.46
CA ILE A 153 -19.78 37.67 2.34
C ILE A 153 -18.40 37.72 1.64
N PHE A 154 -18.26 38.45 0.54
CA PHE A 154 -16.94 38.76 -0.06
C PHE A 154 -16.03 39.71 0.77
N HIS A 155 -16.50 40.20 1.92
CA HIS A 155 -15.80 41.20 2.77
C HIS A 155 -15.28 40.69 4.12
N LYS A 156 -15.45 39.41 4.49
CA LYS A 156 -14.93 38.85 5.77
C LYS A 156 -14.14 37.53 5.65
N ASN A 157 -14.46 36.65 4.70
CA ASN A 157 -13.95 35.27 4.70
C ASN A 157 -12.69 35.03 3.84
N SER A 158 -11.99 36.09 3.42
CA SER A 158 -10.84 36.00 2.50
C SER A 158 -9.55 35.42 3.12
N ILE A 159 -9.45 35.40 4.46
CA ILE A 159 -8.23 35.05 5.21
C ILE A 159 -7.79 33.60 4.95
N LEU A 160 -8.73 32.65 4.99
CA LEU A 160 -8.45 31.21 4.86
C LEU A 160 -8.34 30.73 3.40
N LEU A 161 -9.06 31.39 2.49
CA LEU A 161 -9.21 30.93 1.11
C LEU A 161 -7.91 31.05 0.30
N ILE A 162 -7.08 32.06 0.60
CA ILE A 162 -5.77 32.26 -0.04
C ILE A 162 -4.76 31.17 0.40
N PRO A 163 -4.56 30.91 1.71
CA PRO A 163 -3.80 29.75 2.20
C PRO A 163 -4.26 28.41 1.62
N CYS A 164 -5.56 28.09 1.61
CA CYS A 164 -6.04 26.82 1.05
C CYS A 164 -5.72 26.66 -0.44
N LEU A 165 -5.93 27.71 -1.25
CA LEU A 165 -5.59 27.68 -2.67
C LEU A 165 -4.08 27.54 -2.91
N LYS A 166 -3.25 28.19 -2.09
CA LYS A 166 -1.78 28.08 -2.15
C LYS A 166 -1.30 26.69 -1.76
N LEU A 167 -1.80 26.15 -0.64
CA LEU A 167 -1.48 24.79 -0.17
C LEU A 167 -1.89 23.73 -1.19
N LEU A 168 -3.10 23.80 -1.74
CA LEU A 168 -3.55 22.87 -2.77
C LEU A 168 -2.76 23.03 -4.08
N SER A 169 -2.37 24.24 -4.47
CA SER A 169 -1.48 24.47 -5.61
C SER A 169 -0.12 23.79 -5.42
N ASN A 170 0.51 23.96 -4.24
CA ASN A 170 1.78 23.31 -3.90
C ASN A 170 1.64 21.77 -3.93
N LEU A 171 0.59 21.22 -3.30
CA LEU A 171 0.34 19.78 -3.24
C LEU A 171 0.14 19.17 -4.64
N CYS A 172 -0.61 19.84 -5.52
CA CYS A 172 -0.78 19.44 -6.92
C CYS A 172 0.50 19.59 -7.75
N HIS A 173 1.28 20.65 -7.53
CA HIS A 173 2.52 20.93 -8.27
C HIS A 173 3.58 19.86 -8.00
N HIS A 174 3.74 19.46 -6.74
CA HIS A 174 4.73 18.45 -6.33
C HIS A 174 4.16 17.01 -6.30
N SER A 175 2.91 16.76 -6.68
CA SER A 175 2.34 15.41 -6.73
C SER A 175 1.42 15.14 -7.92
N LYS A 176 1.94 14.37 -8.89
CA LYS A 176 1.15 13.83 -10.01
C LYS A 176 0.01 12.89 -9.55
N ARG A 177 0.11 12.29 -8.35
CA ARG A 177 -0.93 11.43 -7.76
C ARG A 177 -2.14 12.25 -7.31
N ILE A 178 -1.90 13.32 -6.55
CA ILE A 178 -2.94 14.28 -6.11
C ILE A 178 -3.55 14.99 -7.32
N LEU A 179 -2.69 15.50 -8.22
CA LEU A 179 -3.09 16.21 -9.44
C LEU A 179 -4.09 15.40 -10.29
N ARG A 180 -3.78 14.13 -10.59
CA ARG A 180 -4.70 13.22 -11.29
C ARG A 180 -5.99 12.98 -10.51
N ARG A 181 -5.92 12.87 -9.17
CA ARG A 181 -7.12 12.65 -8.35
C ARG A 181 -8.09 13.83 -8.46
N VAL A 182 -7.59 15.07 -8.40
CA VAL A 182 -8.38 16.30 -8.57
C VAL A 182 -8.92 16.46 -10.00
N GLN A 183 -8.22 15.95 -11.02
CA GLN A 183 -8.70 15.89 -12.41
C GLN A 183 -9.82 14.85 -12.62
N THR A 184 -9.85 13.77 -11.83
CA THR A 184 -10.88 12.71 -11.92
C THR A 184 -12.20 13.00 -11.18
N LEU A 185 -12.40 14.22 -10.68
CA LEU A 185 -13.59 14.57 -9.90
C LEU A 185 -14.80 14.85 -10.80
N GLU A 186 -15.99 14.38 -10.40
CA GLU A 186 -17.24 14.60 -11.13
C GLU A 186 -17.52 16.10 -11.36
N ASN A 187 -17.21 16.92 -10.36
CA ASN A 187 -17.37 18.38 -10.41
C ASN A 187 -16.13 19.16 -10.93
N TYR A 188 -15.08 18.50 -11.45
CA TYR A 188 -13.83 19.15 -11.90
C TYR A 188 -14.06 20.32 -12.87
N THR A 189 -15.01 20.18 -13.81
CA THR A 189 -15.38 21.24 -14.76
C THR A 189 -16.10 22.42 -14.10
N SER A 190 -16.85 22.20 -13.01
CA SER A 190 -17.49 23.26 -12.22
C SER A 190 -16.44 24.00 -11.39
N PHE A 191 -15.60 23.25 -10.68
CA PHE A 191 -14.47 23.77 -9.88
C PHE A 191 -13.54 24.68 -10.70
N CYS A 192 -13.13 24.24 -11.90
CA CYS A 192 -12.29 25.03 -12.81
C CYS A 192 -12.96 26.35 -13.26
N LYS A 193 -14.28 26.35 -13.53
CA LYS A 193 -15.03 27.57 -13.86
C LYS A 193 -15.12 28.52 -12.67
N ASN A 194 -15.30 27.99 -11.46
CA ASN A 194 -15.42 28.80 -10.24
C ASN A 194 -14.08 29.44 -9.85
N LEU A 195 -12.94 28.74 -10.01
CA LEU A 195 -11.60 29.35 -9.90
C LEU A 195 -11.45 30.54 -10.87
N MET A 196 -11.83 30.38 -12.15
CA MET A 196 -11.78 31.48 -13.13
C MET A 196 -12.73 32.64 -12.81
N SER A 197 -13.87 32.37 -12.15
CA SER A 197 -14.78 33.41 -11.64
C SER A 197 -14.14 34.22 -10.50
N MET A 198 -13.43 33.56 -9.57
CA MET A 198 -12.72 34.20 -8.46
C MET A 198 -11.57 35.11 -8.95
N VAL A 199 -10.86 34.70 -10.01
CA VAL A 199 -9.77 35.48 -10.63
C VAL A 199 -10.20 36.86 -11.12
N LYS A 200 -11.49 37.06 -11.44
CA LYS A 200 -12.06 38.36 -11.85
C LYS A 200 -12.41 39.30 -10.69
N LYS A 201 -12.47 38.82 -9.43
CA LYS A 201 -13.02 39.57 -8.28
C LYS A 201 -11.99 40.25 -7.37
N ASN A 202 -10.77 39.71 -7.21
CA ASN A 202 -9.75 40.25 -6.28
C ASN A 202 -8.34 39.91 -6.76
N SER A 203 -7.44 40.89 -6.86
CA SER A 203 -6.08 40.71 -7.42
C SER A 203 -5.14 39.82 -6.59
N ILE A 204 -5.30 39.75 -5.27
CA ILE A 204 -4.48 38.87 -4.41
C ILE A 204 -4.98 37.44 -4.51
N LEU A 205 -6.31 37.27 -4.48
CA LEU A 205 -6.99 35.98 -4.66
C LEU A 205 -6.72 35.40 -6.06
N ALA A 206 -6.68 36.26 -7.08
CA ALA A 206 -6.45 35.90 -8.47
C ALA A 206 -5.14 35.13 -8.68
N VAL A 207 -4.03 35.57 -8.09
CA VAL A 207 -2.73 34.88 -8.28
C VAL A 207 -2.75 33.48 -7.67
N SER A 208 -3.41 33.30 -6.52
CA SER A 208 -3.50 31.98 -5.86
C SER A 208 -4.46 31.03 -6.57
N ALA A 209 -5.64 31.52 -6.97
CA ALA A 209 -6.61 30.74 -7.75
C ALA A 209 -6.07 30.34 -9.13
N LEU A 210 -5.33 31.24 -9.78
CA LEU A 210 -4.73 30.99 -11.08
C LEU A 210 -3.48 30.08 -10.98
N SER A 211 -2.72 30.14 -9.88
CA SER A 211 -1.64 29.18 -9.57
C SER A 211 -2.17 27.75 -9.49
N LEU A 212 -3.27 27.54 -8.77
CA LEU A 212 -3.94 26.24 -8.75
C LEU A 212 -4.47 25.86 -10.14
N PHE A 213 -5.21 26.75 -10.81
CA PHE A 213 -5.79 26.47 -12.14
C PHE A 213 -4.74 26.06 -13.17
N THR A 214 -3.63 26.81 -13.28
CA THR A 214 -2.56 26.49 -14.24
C THR A 214 -1.84 25.18 -13.92
N THR A 215 -1.64 24.88 -12.64
CA THR A 215 -1.08 23.60 -12.18
C THR A 215 -2.00 22.42 -12.52
N LEU A 216 -3.31 22.57 -12.34
CA LEU A 216 -4.32 21.56 -12.69
C LEU A 216 -4.44 21.31 -14.20
N VAL A 217 -4.18 22.34 -15.01
CA VAL A 217 -4.46 22.35 -16.45
C VAL A 217 -3.24 22.01 -17.32
N ASN A 218 -2.03 22.41 -16.93
CA ASN A 218 -0.82 22.22 -17.76
C ASN A 218 -0.35 20.76 -17.90
N GLN A 219 -0.93 19.80 -17.16
CA GLN A 219 -0.52 18.38 -17.19
C GLN A 219 -1.65 17.42 -17.61
N ASP A 220 -2.74 17.93 -18.20
CA ASP A 220 -3.95 17.14 -18.51
C ASP A 220 -4.44 17.34 -19.96
N PRO A 221 -4.69 16.26 -20.73
CA PRO A 221 -5.33 16.35 -22.05
C PRO A 221 -6.77 16.87 -22.00
N LEU A 222 -7.49 16.81 -20.87
CA LEU A 222 -8.79 17.49 -20.69
C LEU A 222 -8.61 19.00 -20.47
N GLY A 223 -7.53 19.41 -19.82
CA GLY A 223 -7.04 20.79 -19.74
C GLY A 223 -6.92 21.50 -21.10
N GLU A 224 -6.61 20.78 -22.17
CA GLU A 224 -6.61 21.30 -23.56
C GLU A 224 -7.98 21.84 -24.01
N LYS A 225 -9.09 21.26 -23.52
CA LYS A 225 -10.46 21.72 -23.82
C LYS A 225 -10.89 22.86 -22.89
N LEU A 226 -10.41 22.86 -21.64
CA LEU A 226 -10.68 23.93 -20.67
C LEU A 226 -9.91 25.21 -21.01
N MET A 227 -8.72 25.10 -21.62
CA MET A 227 -7.94 26.23 -22.16
C MET A 227 -8.48 26.71 -23.51
N SER A 228 -9.73 27.18 -23.49
CA SER A 228 -10.31 27.85 -24.64
C SER A 228 -9.51 29.12 -25.01
N PRO A 229 -9.50 29.54 -26.29
CA PRO A 229 -8.80 30.76 -26.68
C PRO A 229 -9.25 32.03 -25.95
N THR A 230 -10.49 32.06 -25.44
CA THR A 230 -11.02 33.16 -24.63
C THR A 230 -10.48 33.11 -23.20
N ILE A 231 -10.46 31.95 -22.55
CA ILE A 231 -9.89 31.78 -21.20
C ILE A 231 -8.39 32.13 -21.17
N ILE A 232 -7.64 31.73 -22.21
CA ILE A 232 -6.24 32.14 -22.38
C ILE A 232 -6.11 33.67 -22.48
N GLN A 233 -6.97 34.34 -23.26
CA GLN A 233 -6.93 35.78 -23.45
C GLN A 233 -7.31 36.56 -22.18
N GLU A 234 -8.34 36.13 -21.45
CA GLU A 234 -8.70 36.71 -20.15
C GLU A 234 -7.56 36.52 -19.12
N THR A 235 -6.93 35.35 -19.10
CA THR A 235 -5.80 35.03 -18.22
C THR A 235 -4.61 35.97 -18.47
N ILE A 236 -4.23 36.16 -19.74
CA ILE A 236 -3.16 37.09 -20.13
C ILE A 236 -3.52 38.53 -19.74
N GLU A 237 -4.74 38.98 -20.00
CA GLU A 237 -5.15 40.34 -19.65
C GLU A 237 -5.15 40.59 -18.13
N ILE A 238 -5.62 39.63 -17.32
CA ILE A 238 -5.63 39.76 -15.86
C ILE A 238 -4.20 39.80 -15.30
N LEU A 239 -3.27 39.01 -15.84
CA LEU A 239 -1.86 39.07 -15.42
C LEU A 239 -1.18 40.38 -15.81
N PHE A 240 -1.39 40.88 -17.03
CA PHE A 240 -0.87 42.19 -17.44
C PHE A 240 -1.50 43.33 -16.63
N ASN A 241 -2.77 43.20 -16.21
CA ASN A 241 -3.42 44.15 -15.30
C ASN A 241 -2.87 44.07 -13.85
N ILE A 242 -2.37 42.91 -13.40
CA ILE A 242 -1.66 42.77 -12.12
C ILE A 242 -0.26 43.40 -12.21
N PHE A 243 0.49 43.11 -13.27
CA PHE A 243 1.79 43.74 -13.55
C PHE A 243 1.71 45.27 -13.76
N ALA A 244 0.51 45.81 -14.06
CA ALA A 244 0.27 47.25 -14.16
C ALA A 244 -0.19 47.91 -12.83
N LYS A 245 -0.63 47.14 -11.82
CA LYS A 245 -1.19 47.64 -10.54
C LYS A 245 -0.25 47.43 -9.35
N GLU A 246 1.04 47.54 -9.62
CA GLU A 246 2.17 47.04 -8.82
C GLU A 246 2.31 47.64 -7.40
N SER A 247 1.70 48.78 -7.12
CA SER A 247 1.98 49.68 -5.98
C SER A 247 1.53 49.19 -4.59
N SER A 248 1.40 47.88 -4.34
CA SER A 248 0.80 47.36 -3.10
C SER A 248 1.30 46.03 -2.55
N ASN A 249 1.92 45.13 -3.33
CA ASN A 249 2.40 43.86 -2.77
C ASN A 249 3.45 43.14 -3.65
N GLU A 250 4.73 43.25 -3.26
CA GLU A 250 5.88 42.63 -3.93
C GLU A 250 5.75 41.10 -4.05
N LYS A 251 5.24 40.44 -3.00
CA LYS A 251 5.02 38.99 -2.98
C LYS A 251 3.99 38.54 -4.04
N THR A 252 2.95 39.34 -4.27
CA THR A 252 1.94 39.06 -5.30
C THR A 252 2.49 39.27 -6.71
N PHE A 253 3.35 40.27 -6.91
CA PHE A 253 4.08 40.46 -8.17
C PHE A 253 5.00 39.28 -8.48
N SER A 254 5.83 38.85 -7.53
CA SER A 254 6.73 37.69 -7.69
C SER A 254 5.95 36.40 -8.00
N ALA A 255 4.87 36.11 -7.27
CA ALA A 255 4.04 34.94 -7.54
C ALA A 255 3.35 34.99 -8.93
N ALA A 256 2.89 36.17 -9.37
CA ALA A 256 2.35 36.36 -10.73
C ALA A 256 3.41 36.18 -11.82
N VAL A 257 4.66 36.58 -11.56
CA VAL A 257 5.81 36.35 -12.44
C VAL A 257 6.11 34.85 -12.58
N HIS A 258 6.22 34.12 -11.47
CA HIS A 258 6.47 32.67 -11.50
C HIS A 258 5.38 31.93 -12.28
N LEU A 259 4.11 32.22 -12.00
CA LEU A 259 2.96 31.70 -12.73
C LEU A 259 3.06 31.98 -14.25
N PHE A 260 3.35 33.22 -14.64
CA PHE A 260 3.40 33.60 -16.05
C PHE A 260 4.51 32.84 -16.80
N LEU A 261 5.65 32.57 -16.14
CA LEU A 261 6.71 31.74 -16.71
C LEU A 261 6.30 30.27 -16.90
N THR A 262 5.49 29.71 -15.99
CA THR A 262 4.89 28.36 -16.14
C THR A 262 3.83 28.32 -17.25
N LEU A 263 3.06 29.39 -17.44
CA LEU A 263 2.11 29.52 -18.55
C LEU A 263 2.78 29.60 -19.93
N LEU A 264 3.99 30.17 -20.00
CA LEU A 264 4.81 30.25 -21.22
C LEU A 264 5.38 28.89 -21.68
N GLU A 265 5.13 27.79 -20.97
CA GLU A 265 5.51 26.44 -21.39
C GLU A 265 4.44 25.79 -22.30
N ASN A 266 3.23 26.36 -22.36
CA ASN A 266 2.15 25.89 -23.22
C ASN A 266 2.17 26.63 -24.58
N PRO A 267 2.40 25.94 -25.73
CA PRO A 267 2.57 26.60 -27.02
C PRO A 267 1.30 27.33 -27.52
N LYS A 268 0.10 26.93 -27.07
CA LYS A 268 -1.15 27.63 -27.40
C LYS A 268 -1.24 28.99 -26.70
N VAL A 269 -0.72 29.08 -25.47
CA VAL A 269 -0.61 30.34 -24.72
C VAL A 269 0.41 31.26 -25.39
N VAL A 270 1.59 30.75 -25.76
CA VAL A 270 2.64 31.57 -26.40
C VAL A 270 2.20 32.12 -27.77
N ASN A 271 1.55 31.29 -28.61
CA ASN A 271 0.98 31.72 -29.90
C ASN A 271 -0.12 32.79 -29.74
N ARG A 272 -0.94 32.72 -28.68
CA ARG A 272 -1.91 33.77 -28.33
C ARG A 272 -1.24 35.03 -27.77
N LEU A 273 -0.19 34.90 -26.97
CA LEU A 273 0.57 36.02 -26.41
C LEU A 273 1.28 36.82 -27.50
N GLY A 274 1.87 36.18 -28.51
CA GLY A 274 2.46 36.87 -29.67
C GLY A 274 1.45 37.69 -30.50
N LYS A 275 0.14 37.48 -30.27
CA LYS A 275 -0.97 38.24 -30.87
C LYS A 275 -1.62 39.22 -29.88
N TYR A 276 -1.10 39.33 -28.65
CA TYR A 276 -1.65 40.22 -27.62
C TYR A 276 -1.09 41.63 -27.74
N TRP A 277 -1.96 42.60 -28.05
CA TRP A 277 -1.57 43.95 -28.44
C TRP A 277 -0.75 44.74 -27.42
N ARG A 278 -0.88 44.45 -26.11
CA ARG A 278 -0.10 45.10 -25.05
C ARG A 278 1.30 44.52 -24.86
N LEU A 279 1.65 43.38 -25.49
CA LEU A 279 2.94 42.70 -25.27
C LEU A 279 4.15 43.60 -25.58
N ILE A 280 4.16 44.21 -26.77
CA ILE A 280 5.31 45.02 -27.22
C ILE A 280 5.45 46.31 -26.37
N PRO A 281 4.39 47.11 -26.13
CA PRO A 281 4.46 48.24 -25.19
C PRO A 281 4.88 47.86 -23.77
N PHE A 282 4.44 46.70 -23.27
CA PHE A 282 4.81 46.20 -21.94
C PHE A 282 6.30 45.87 -21.86
N LEU A 283 6.84 45.08 -22.81
CA LEU A 283 8.26 44.74 -22.86
C LEU A 283 9.13 45.98 -23.04
N ALA A 284 8.75 46.91 -23.92
CA ALA A 284 9.45 48.17 -24.11
C ALA A 284 9.39 49.10 -22.88
N SER A 285 8.35 49.01 -22.05
CA SER A 285 8.26 49.75 -20.78
C SER A 285 9.13 49.12 -19.68
N TYR A 286 9.11 47.80 -19.59
CA TYR A 286 9.85 47.05 -18.56
C TYR A 286 11.37 47.01 -18.83
N LEU A 287 11.80 46.94 -20.09
CA LEU A 287 13.22 47.06 -20.48
C LEU A 287 13.78 48.48 -20.25
N SER A 288 12.95 49.52 -20.40
CA SER A 288 13.31 50.91 -20.09
C SER A 288 13.14 51.29 -18.60
N SER A 289 12.89 50.31 -17.72
CA SER A 289 12.64 50.57 -16.30
C SER A 289 13.91 50.49 -15.44
N ALA A 290 13.95 51.24 -14.35
CA ALA A 290 15.07 51.25 -13.39
C ALA A 290 15.04 50.08 -12.39
N SER A 291 13.95 49.30 -12.32
CA SER A 291 13.87 48.11 -11.46
C SER A 291 14.56 46.91 -12.13
N LYS A 292 15.45 46.26 -11.38
CA LYS A 292 16.16 45.06 -11.78
C LYS A 292 15.19 43.91 -12.07
N GLU A 293 14.14 43.78 -11.29
CA GLU A 293 13.11 42.74 -11.38
C GLU A 293 12.34 42.85 -12.71
N LYS A 294 11.98 44.08 -13.11
CA LYS A 294 11.25 44.35 -14.37
C LYS A 294 12.10 44.05 -15.60
N VAL A 295 13.35 44.48 -15.59
CA VAL A 295 14.30 44.22 -16.68
C VAL A 295 14.57 42.72 -16.79
N GLN A 296 14.80 42.03 -15.66
CA GLN A 296 14.94 40.56 -15.64
C GLN A 296 13.69 39.82 -16.10
N LEU A 297 12.49 40.29 -15.74
CA LEU A 297 11.22 39.71 -16.22
C LEU A 297 11.10 39.84 -17.74
N ALA A 298 11.33 41.04 -18.29
CA ALA A 298 11.26 41.26 -19.73
C ALA A 298 12.27 40.38 -20.48
N PHE A 299 13.51 40.25 -20.00
CA PHE A 299 14.49 39.34 -20.60
C PHE A 299 14.06 37.86 -20.53
N LYS A 300 13.46 37.38 -19.42
CA LYS A 300 12.93 36.00 -19.33
C LYS A 300 11.77 35.75 -20.30
N ILE A 301 10.86 36.71 -20.45
CA ILE A 301 9.75 36.63 -21.42
C ILE A 301 10.30 36.62 -22.85
N ILE A 302 11.30 37.46 -23.15
CA ILE A 302 11.97 37.49 -24.46
C ILE A 302 12.68 36.17 -24.74
N GLN A 303 13.42 35.62 -23.77
CA GLN A 303 14.12 34.34 -23.90
C GLN A 303 13.17 33.18 -24.27
N LYS A 304 12.03 33.03 -23.57
CA LYS A 304 11.01 32.03 -23.91
C LYS A 304 10.28 32.36 -25.23
N GLY A 305 10.03 33.65 -25.52
CA GLY A 305 9.37 34.11 -26.74
C GLY A 305 10.18 33.94 -28.02
N ILE A 306 11.52 34.03 -27.95
CA ILE A 306 12.46 33.71 -29.05
C ILE A 306 12.28 32.27 -29.50
N VAL A 307 12.28 31.32 -28.56
CA VAL A 307 12.16 29.87 -28.83
C VAL A 307 10.86 29.51 -29.56
N SER A 308 9.86 30.40 -29.54
CA SER A 308 8.55 30.23 -30.21
C SER A 308 8.28 31.22 -31.34
N ASN A 309 9.26 32.01 -31.80
CA ASN A 309 9.11 33.04 -32.85
C ASN A 309 7.95 34.04 -32.64
N CYS A 310 7.55 34.31 -31.40
CA CYS A 310 6.34 35.09 -31.08
C CYS A 310 6.57 36.59 -30.84
N ILE A 311 7.77 37.11 -31.09
CA ILE A 311 8.15 38.52 -30.86
C ILE A 311 8.77 39.12 -32.12
N SER A 312 8.19 40.21 -32.64
CA SER A 312 8.81 41.04 -33.67
C SER A 312 9.83 41.98 -33.03
N PHE A 313 11.12 41.68 -33.23
CA PHE A 313 12.21 42.50 -32.69
C PHE A 313 12.29 43.90 -33.31
N GLU A 314 11.93 44.02 -34.58
CA GLU A 314 11.81 45.30 -35.30
C GLU A 314 10.87 46.26 -34.55
N ARG A 315 9.59 45.87 -34.37
CA ARG A 315 8.60 46.66 -33.63
C ARG A 315 8.97 46.86 -32.16
N LEU A 316 9.63 45.90 -31.52
CA LEU A 316 10.10 46.05 -30.15
C LEU A 316 11.21 47.10 -30.05
N SER A 317 12.15 47.14 -31.00
CA SER A 317 13.24 48.12 -31.02
C SER A 317 12.74 49.55 -31.25
N GLU A 318 11.74 49.72 -32.12
CA GLU A 318 11.10 51.01 -32.41
C GLU A 318 10.40 51.60 -31.17
N VAL A 319 9.57 50.80 -30.49
CA VAL A 319 8.87 51.25 -29.28
C VAL A 319 9.83 51.46 -28.10
N LEU A 320 10.88 50.62 -27.97
CA LEU A 320 11.93 50.80 -26.97
C LEU A 320 12.71 52.12 -27.19
N ALA A 321 13.06 52.44 -28.44
CA ALA A 321 13.70 53.71 -28.80
C ALA A 321 12.77 54.92 -28.53
N SER A 322 11.46 54.78 -28.74
CA SER A 322 10.47 55.82 -28.37
C SER A 322 10.38 56.03 -26.86
N ASN A 323 10.51 54.97 -26.04
CA ASN A 323 10.52 55.09 -24.58
C ASN A 323 11.82 55.73 -24.05
N CYS A 324 12.98 55.27 -24.53
CA CYS A 324 14.28 55.79 -24.13
C CYS A 324 14.51 57.26 -24.55
N SER A 325 13.91 57.72 -25.65
CA SER A 325 13.96 59.14 -26.05
C SER A 325 13.06 60.02 -25.18
N ARG A 326 11.84 59.57 -24.83
CA ARG A 326 10.96 60.27 -23.86
C ARG A 326 11.60 60.42 -22.48
N LEU A 327 12.27 59.38 -21.98
CA LEU A 327 13.00 59.44 -20.70
C LEU A 327 14.08 60.53 -20.68
N LYS A 328 14.78 60.74 -21.81
CA LYS A 328 15.74 61.85 -21.95
C LYS A 328 15.06 63.22 -22.01
N GLN A 329 13.90 63.33 -22.66
CA GLN A 329 13.13 64.58 -22.68
C GLN A 329 12.57 64.95 -21.29
N SER A 330 12.18 63.97 -20.46
CA SER A 330 11.72 64.23 -19.08
C SER A 330 12.82 64.68 -18.10
N GLN A 331 14.08 64.81 -18.54
CA GLN A 331 15.19 65.37 -17.77
C GLN A 331 15.63 66.78 -18.26
N LEU A 332 14.86 67.42 -19.14
CA LEU A 332 15.23 68.67 -19.82
C LEU A 332 14.17 69.79 -19.66
N THR A 333 13.69 69.99 -18.44
CA THR A 333 12.80 71.11 -18.06
C THR A 333 13.14 71.65 -16.65
N ASP A 334 14.05 72.63 -16.60
CA ASP A 334 14.44 73.45 -15.42
C ASP A 334 13.40 74.60 -15.18
N PRO A 335 13.59 75.64 -14.31
CA PRO A 335 14.68 76.01 -13.35
C PRO A 335 14.10 76.47 -11.96
N PRO A 336 14.72 77.32 -11.08
CA PRO A 336 16.08 77.91 -11.02
C PRO A 336 16.80 77.93 -9.62
N GLU A 337 18.03 78.47 -9.60
CA GLU A 337 18.88 78.92 -8.45
C GLU A 337 19.38 77.86 -7.42
N SER A 338 20.66 77.87 -6.99
CA SER A 338 21.36 78.97 -6.29
C SER A 338 22.90 78.81 -6.24
N LYS A 339 23.62 79.67 -5.49
CA LYS A 339 25.09 79.95 -5.58
C LYS A 339 25.94 79.27 -4.49
N ILE A 340 27.25 79.04 -4.78
CA ILE A 340 28.46 79.19 -3.92
C ILE A 340 29.68 78.70 -4.73
N ARG A 341 30.50 79.59 -5.31
CA ARG A 341 31.75 80.24 -4.80
C ARG A 341 33.01 79.40 -5.00
N THR A 342 33.99 79.97 -5.71
CA THR A 342 35.37 79.49 -5.85
C THR A 342 36.35 80.65 -5.67
N ASP A 343 37.36 80.50 -4.82
CA ASP A 343 38.40 81.51 -4.58
C ASP A 343 39.73 81.11 -5.27
N LYS A 344 40.53 82.10 -5.68
CA LYS A 344 41.87 81.94 -6.30
C LYS A 344 42.91 82.80 -5.55
N VAL A 345 44.13 82.28 -5.40
CA VAL A 345 45.33 83.01 -4.91
C VAL A 345 46.55 82.65 -5.79
N VAL A 346 47.61 83.48 -5.80
CA VAL A 346 48.49 83.70 -6.98
C VAL A 346 49.99 83.86 -6.64
N CYS A 347 50.85 83.04 -7.28
CA CYS A 347 52.28 83.29 -7.64
C CYS A 347 53.22 83.81 -6.50
N PRO A 348 54.40 84.48 -6.71
CA PRO A 348 55.31 84.64 -7.89
C PRO A 348 56.84 84.49 -7.59
N LEU A 349 57.75 84.76 -8.56
CA LEU A 349 58.79 85.83 -8.49
C LEU A 349 59.86 85.80 -9.63
N THR A 350 60.41 86.98 -10.01
CA THR A 350 61.52 87.20 -10.99
C THR A 350 62.31 88.50 -10.71
N PRO A 351 63.61 88.58 -11.08
CA PRO A 351 64.13 89.56 -12.09
C PRO A 351 65.26 88.92 -12.96
N GLN A 352 66.13 89.52 -13.80
CA GLN A 352 66.59 90.90 -14.20
C GLN A 352 66.54 91.03 -15.75
N LYS A 353 66.81 92.13 -16.50
CA LYS A 353 67.59 93.40 -16.42
C LYS A 353 69.10 93.29 -16.77
N ASN A 354 69.76 94.21 -17.51
CA ASN A 354 69.43 95.59 -17.94
C ASN A 354 70.31 96.14 -19.11
N ASN A 355 69.82 97.14 -19.90
CA ASN A 355 70.53 98.31 -20.51
C ASN A 355 71.75 98.17 -21.49
N GLN A 356 72.24 99.19 -22.25
CA GLN A 356 71.67 100.33 -23.03
C GLN A 356 72.76 100.99 -23.95
N ASN A 357 72.32 101.62 -25.06
CA ASN A 357 72.97 102.62 -25.96
C ASN A 357 74.44 103.09 -25.81
N ARG A 358 75.18 103.10 -26.93
CA ARG A 358 76.13 104.15 -27.43
C ARG A 358 76.51 103.86 -28.90
N GLN A 359 77.13 104.75 -29.70
CA GLN A 359 76.76 106.11 -30.13
C GLN A 359 77.64 106.48 -31.35
N LYS A 360 77.18 107.38 -32.24
CA LYS A 360 77.90 107.74 -33.50
C LYS A 360 79.26 108.41 -33.27
N VAL A 361 80.29 107.97 -33.98
CA VAL A 361 81.42 108.75 -34.55
C VAL A 361 81.88 108.02 -35.82
N ASP A 362 82.13 108.73 -36.93
CA ASP A 362 83.16 108.46 -37.96
C ASP A 362 82.97 109.34 -39.22
N ASP A 363 81.75 109.84 -39.49
CA ASP A 363 81.41 110.81 -40.56
C ASP A 363 82.01 112.23 -40.33
N LEU A 364 83.18 112.35 -39.69
CA LEU A 364 83.74 113.61 -39.20
C LEU A 364 85.27 113.74 -39.31
N ILE A 365 85.95 112.83 -40.03
CA ILE A 365 87.42 112.87 -40.24
C ILE A 365 87.79 112.92 -41.75
N GLU A 366 86.95 113.54 -42.58
CA GLU A 366 87.25 113.83 -44.00
C GLU A 366 86.93 115.28 -44.38
N LYS A 367 87.36 116.25 -43.56
CA LYS A 367 87.31 117.69 -43.92
C LYS A 367 88.27 118.62 -43.16
N MET A 368 89.35 118.07 -42.63
CA MET A 368 90.54 118.84 -42.23
C MET A 368 91.74 118.33 -43.03
N GLU A 369 92.79 119.14 -43.11
CA GLU A 369 94.10 118.82 -43.70
C GLU A 369 94.20 118.72 -45.24
N THR A 370 93.77 119.79 -45.94
CA THR A 370 94.49 120.25 -47.14
C THR A 370 95.30 121.49 -46.80
N GLY A 371 96.58 121.32 -46.43
CA GLY A 371 97.45 122.39 -45.95
C GLY A 371 98.84 122.42 -46.60
N LEU A 372 99.10 123.46 -47.41
CA LEU A 372 100.40 124.04 -47.77
C LEU A 372 101.55 123.10 -48.21
N LYS A 373 101.92 123.21 -49.49
CA LYS A 373 103.30 122.95 -49.95
C LYS A 373 104.14 124.23 -49.85
N ILE A 374 105.41 124.08 -49.48
CA ILE A 374 106.48 125.04 -49.77
C ILE A 374 107.63 124.26 -50.41
N ASN A 375 108.17 124.77 -51.52
CA ASN A 375 109.38 124.24 -52.16
C ASN A 375 110.48 125.30 -52.07
N ASP A 376 111.73 124.87 -51.86
CA ASP A 376 112.87 125.46 -52.57
C ASP A 376 113.94 124.37 -52.81
N VAL A 377 114.91 124.61 -53.70
CA VAL A 377 115.62 123.55 -54.43
C VAL A 377 117.15 123.73 -54.44
N LYS A 378 117.90 122.64 -54.13
CA LYS A 378 119.13 122.13 -54.81
C LYS A 378 120.08 121.35 -53.88
N SER A 379 120.16 120.02 -54.05
CA SER A 379 121.19 119.15 -53.41
C SER A 379 121.27 117.74 -54.05
N SER A 380 121.24 117.68 -55.39
CA SER A 380 120.59 116.60 -56.14
C SER A 380 121.39 115.33 -56.51
N GLU A 381 122.65 115.15 -56.11
CA GLU A 381 123.49 114.03 -56.64
C GLU A 381 124.00 113.04 -55.57
N ILE A 382 124.50 113.51 -54.41
CA ILE A 382 124.90 112.60 -53.32
C ILE A 382 123.68 111.88 -52.71
N MET A 383 122.49 112.50 -52.79
CA MET A 383 121.23 111.91 -52.32
C MET A 383 120.92 110.58 -53.03
N GLN A 384 121.09 110.52 -54.36
CA GLN A 384 120.61 109.41 -55.20
C GLN A 384 121.22 108.04 -54.86
N MET A 385 122.50 107.99 -54.49
CA MET A 385 123.14 106.72 -54.11
C MET A 385 122.74 106.25 -52.70
N TYR A 386 122.39 107.17 -51.81
CA TYR A 386 121.78 106.81 -50.52
C TYR A 386 120.31 106.44 -50.68
N GLU A 387 119.54 107.17 -51.50
CA GLU A 387 118.16 106.84 -51.87
C GLU A 387 118.05 105.42 -52.42
N TYR A 388 118.84 105.05 -53.43
CA TYR A 388 118.84 103.69 -53.99
C TYR A 388 119.13 102.60 -52.95
N LYS A 389 120.02 102.87 -51.99
CA LYS A 389 120.38 101.89 -50.95
C LYS A 389 119.34 101.82 -49.84
N ILE A 390 118.73 102.95 -49.47
CA ILE A 390 117.59 103.03 -48.55
C ILE A 390 116.37 102.32 -49.17
N GLU A 391 116.08 102.55 -50.45
CA GLU A 391 115.03 101.88 -51.20
C GLU A 391 115.27 100.36 -51.30
N SER A 392 116.50 99.93 -51.58
CA SER A 392 116.87 98.50 -51.59
C SER A 392 116.71 97.82 -50.22
N PHE A 393 116.98 98.54 -49.11
CA PHE A 393 116.71 98.02 -47.76
C PHE A 393 115.21 98.08 -47.41
N SER A 394 114.50 99.14 -47.78
CA SER A 394 113.06 99.29 -47.57
C SER A 394 112.26 98.21 -48.32
N MET A 395 112.66 97.84 -49.54
CA MET A 395 112.07 96.72 -50.27
C MET A 395 112.30 95.37 -49.56
N LYS A 396 113.45 95.17 -48.92
CA LYS A 396 113.74 93.95 -48.12
C LYS A 396 112.98 93.94 -46.80
N GLU A 397 112.88 95.08 -46.12
CA GLU A 397 112.08 95.27 -44.91
C GLU A 397 110.60 95.02 -45.19
N LYS A 398 110.07 95.60 -46.27
CA LYS A 398 108.71 95.35 -46.76
C LYS A 398 108.48 93.87 -47.04
N HIS A 399 109.40 93.19 -47.74
CA HIS A 399 109.27 91.76 -48.02
C HIS A 399 109.34 90.89 -46.74
N LEU A 400 110.14 91.30 -45.75
CA LEU A 400 110.15 90.68 -44.41
C LEU A 400 108.83 90.92 -43.66
N HIS A 401 108.20 92.08 -43.81
CA HIS A 401 106.88 92.39 -43.27
C HIS A 401 105.79 91.55 -43.92
N GLU A 402 105.77 91.49 -45.26
CA GLU A 402 104.87 90.64 -46.06
C GLU A 402 105.00 89.15 -45.66
N LEU A 403 106.22 88.68 -45.40
CA LEU A 403 106.47 87.30 -44.95
C LEU A 403 106.07 87.07 -43.49
N LEU A 404 106.19 88.09 -42.62
CA LEU A 404 105.72 88.06 -41.24
C LEU A 404 104.19 88.02 -41.18
N ASP A 405 103.51 88.83 -42.00
CA ASP A 405 102.05 88.86 -42.13
C ASP A 405 101.49 87.56 -42.75
N ALA A 406 102.16 87.01 -43.77
CA ALA A 406 101.84 85.69 -44.32
C ALA A 406 101.97 84.58 -43.25
N LYS A 407 103.00 84.65 -42.39
CA LYS A 407 103.17 83.70 -41.28
C LYS A 407 102.15 83.92 -40.15
N SER A 408 101.83 85.17 -39.84
CA SER A 408 100.81 85.58 -38.86
C SER A 408 99.43 85.06 -39.26
N THR A 409 99.01 85.32 -40.49
CA THR A 409 97.73 84.84 -41.03
C THR A 409 97.67 83.32 -41.15
N ALA A 410 98.77 82.65 -41.54
CA ALA A 410 98.86 81.19 -41.53
C ALA A 410 98.73 80.59 -40.12
N LEU A 411 99.33 81.22 -39.10
CA LEU A 411 99.17 80.79 -37.70
C LEU A 411 97.73 80.98 -37.21
N GLN A 412 97.08 82.12 -37.52
CA GLN A 412 95.66 82.34 -37.19
C GLN A 412 94.74 81.31 -37.86
N GLN A 413 95.03 80.91 -39.11
CA GLN A 413 94.31 79.83 -39.78
C GLN A 413 94.54 78.48 -39.09
N LEU A 414 95.77 78.15 -38.69
CA LEU A 414 96.11 76.93 -37.96
C LEU A 414 95.41 76.88 -36.59
N GLU A 415 95.41 77.96 -35.82
CA GLU A 415 94.71 78.06 -34.54
C GLU A 415 93.19 77.93 -34.70
N ARG A 416 92.60 78.55 -35.73
CA ARG A 416 91.18 78.38 -36.07
C ARG A 416 90.83 76.93 -36.39
N ILE A 417 91.70 76.23 -37.14
CA ILE A 417 91.54 74.81 -37.46
C ILE A 417 91.69 73.94 -36.21
N LEU A 418 92.71 74.17 -35.38
CA LEU A 418 92.91 73.47 -34.10
C LEU A 418 91.74 73.66 -33.14
N SER A 419 91.19 74.89 -33.07
CA SER A 419 90.00 75.20 -32.29
C SER A 419 88.78 74.43 -32.80
N GLN A 420 88.54 74.40 -34.13
CA GLN A 420 87.48 73.59 -34.72
C GLN A 420 87.66 72.09 -34.45
N TYR A 421 88.86 71.54 -34.53
CA TYR A 421 89.12 70.13 -34.20
C TYR A 421 88.87 69.84 -32.72
N ARG A 422 89.29 70.72 -31.80
CA ARG A 422 89.00 70.60 -30.36
C ARG A 422 87.49 70.63 -30.07
N CYS A 423 86.75 71.55 -30.70
CA CYS A 423 85.29 71.60 -30.57
C CYS A 423 84.59 70.34 -31.12
N ARG A 424 84.98 69.84 -32.31
CA ARG A 424 84.44 68.59 -32.87
C ARG A 424 84.77 67.38 -32.01
N TRP A 425 85.99 67.31 -31.45
CA TRP A 425 86.40 66.23 -30.58
C TRP A 425 85.62 66.24 -29.25
N ALA A 426 85.49 67.41 -28.61
CA ALA A 426 84.67 67.56 -27.40
C ALA A 426 83.18 67.28 -27.65
N GLN A 427 82.64 67.65 -28.82
CA GLN A 427 81.29 67.28 -29.22
C GLN A 427 81.16 65.76 -29.41
N SER A 428 82.08 65.12 -30.12
CA SER A 428 82.06 63.67 -30.34
C SER A 428 82.19 62.87 -29.04
N ASP A 429 82.97 63.36 -28.06
CA ASP A 429 83.11 62.74 -26.75
C ASP A 429 81.84 62.92 -25.90
N ALA A 430 81.22 64.11 -25.93
CA ALA A 430 79.92 64.35 -25.30
C ALA A 430 78.79 63.51 -25.92
N GLU A 431 78.79 63.33 -27.25
CA GLU A 431 77.87 62.44 -27.95
C GLU A 431 78.10 60.97 -27.57
N ALA A 432 79.35 60.51 -27.49
CA ALA A 432 79.70 59.16 -27.04
C ALA A 432 79.28 58.90 -25.58
N LEU A 433 79.49 59.86 -24.67
CA LEU A 433 79.03 59.78 -23.28
C LEU A 433 77.50 59.74 -23.19
N ASN A 434 76.79 60.53 -24.00
CA ASN A 434 75.33 60.52 -24.03
C ASN A 434 74.77 59.20 -24.58
N LEU A 435 75.37 58.65 -25.65
CA LEU A 435 75.06 57.32 -26.17
C LEU A 435 75.31 56.22 -25.14
N ARG A 436 76.42 56.28 -24.40
CA ARG A 436 76.73 55.33 -23.32
C ARG A 436 75.70 55.36 -22.20
N ARG A 437 75.24 56.55 -21.80
CA ARG A 437 74.16 56.72 -20.81
C ARG A 437 72.83 56.16 -21.32
N LEU A 438 72.46 56.45 -22.58
CA LEU A 438 71.24 55.93 -23.20
C LEU A 438 71.26 54.39 -23.30
N LEU A 439 72.43 53.80 -23.58
CA LEU A 439 72.62 52.35 -23.59
C LEU A 439 72.43 51.75 -22.19
N GLN A 440 73.04 52.34 -21.15
CA GLN A 440 72.83 51.91 -19.76
C GLN A 440 71.38 52.05 -19.29
N GLU A 441 70.68 53.11 -19.70
CA GLU A 441 69.24 53.27 -19.44
C GLU A 441 68.40 52.21 -20.17
N ALA A 442 68.74 51.87 -21.42
CA ALA A 442 68.05 50.84 -22.19
C ALA A 442 68.31 49.42 -21.63
N GLU A 443 69.54 49.13 -21.23
CA GLU A 443 69.96 47.89 -20.57
C GLU A 443 69.20 47.69 -19.26
N LYS A 444 69.20 48.69 -18.37
CA LYS A 444 68.44 48.66 -17.11
C LYS A 444 66.93 48.49 -17.32
N ARG A 445 66.36 49.08 -18.37
CA ARG A 445 64.94 48.86 -18.75
C ARG A 445 64.72 47.43 -19.27
N SER A 446 65.66 46.85 -20.00
CA SER A 446 65.62 45.45 -20.45
C SER A 446 65.70 44.47 -19.27
N GLU A 447 66.56 44.72 -18.29
CA GLU A 447 66.66 43.91 -17.07
C GLU A 447 65.37 43.98 -16.24
N ALA A 448 64.82 45.17 -16.02
CA ALA A 448 63.55 45.35 -15.32
C ALA A 448 62.39 44.61 -16.03
N ALA A 449 62.34 44.68 -17.37
CA ALA A 449 61.35 43.94 -18.15
C ALA A 449 61.53 42.42 -18.03
N LYS A 450 62.76 41.91 -18.08
CA LYS A 450 63.06 40.48 -17.85
C LYS A 450 62.59 40.03 -16.47
N GLN A 451 62.91 40.78 -15.41
CA GLN A 451 62.46 40.50 -14.04
C GLN A 451 60.92 40.47 -13.94
N GLN A 452 60.23 41.43 -14.55
CA GLN A 452 58.76 41.44 -14.62
C GLN A 452 58.21 40.21 -15.35
N THR A 453 58.81 39.77 -16.47
CA THR A 453 58.36 38.55 -17.16
C THR A 453 58.57 37.28 -16.33
N VAL A 454 59.65 37.17 -15.56
CA VAL A 454 59.88 36.02 -14.66
C VAL A 454 58.85 36.00 -13.52
N ILE A 455 58.55 37.16 -12.92
CA ILE A 455 57.51 37.27 -11.88
C ILE A 455 56.14 36.88 -12.45
N ALA A 456 55.79 37.36 -13.65
CA ALA A 456 54.54 37.01 -14.32
C ALA A 456 54.44 35.50 -14.63
N MET A 457 55.53 34.86 -15.08
CA MET A 457 55.58 33.41 -15.30
C MET A 457 55.37 32.60 -14.02
N LEU A 458 55.96 33.03 -12.89
CA LEU A 458 55.75 32.38 -11.60
C LEU A 458 54.29 32.53 -11.13
N GLN A 459 53.73 33.74 -11.21
CA GLN A 459 52.32 33.98 -10.89
C GLN A 459 51.37 33.17 -11.78
N GLN A 460 51.67 33.02 -13.07
CA GLN A 460 50.90 32.17 -13.97
C GLN A 460 51.02 30.69 -13.60
N GLN A 461 52.20 30.22 -13.17
CA GLN A 461 52.39 28.84 -12.72
C GLN A 461 51.63 28.55 -11.42
N ASP A 462 51.59 29.48 -10.46
CA ASP A 462 50.84 29.32 -9.23
C ASP A 462 49.31 29.38 -9.46
N LEU A 463 48.84 30.28 -10.33
CA LEU A 463 47.44 30.28 -10.79
C LEU A 463 47.05 28.98 -11.49
N GLN A 464 47.95 28.39 -12.29
CA GLN A 464 47.71 27.09 -12.92
C GLN A 464 47.60 25.98 -11.87
N ARG A 465 48.50 25.94 -10.87
CA ARG A 465 48.43 24.98 -9.75
C ARG A 465 47.13 25.09 -8.95
N GLU A 466 46.62 26.29 -8.72
CA GLU A 466 45.33 26.52 -8.06
C GLU A 466 44.17 26.06 -8.95
N HIS A 467 44.23 26.32 -10.26
CA HIS A 467 43.22 25.84 -11.21
C HIS A 467 43.18 24.30 -11.29
N ASP A 468 44.34 23.66 -11.38
CA ASP A 468 44.44 22.19 -11.46
C ASP A 468 43.90 21.53 -10.18
N LYS A 469 44.22 22.06 -8.98
CA LYS A 469 43.61 21.61 -7.71
C LYS A 469 42.08 21.73 -7.71
N THR A 470 41.54 22.89 -8.12
CA THR A 470 40.08 23.11 -8.12
C THR A 470 39.36 22.26 -9.17
N LEU A 471 40.04 21.89 -10.27
CA LEU A 471 39.54 20.90 -11.21
C LEU A 471 39.47 19.50 -10.58
N ASP A 472 40.50 19.05 -9.87
CA ASP A 472 40.52 17.71 -9.27
C ASP A 472 39.57 17.59 -8.06
N GLU A 473 39.41 18.65 -7.26
CA GLU A 473 38.37 18.73 -6.22
C GLU A 473 36.96 18.71 -6.85
N LEU A 474 36.75 19.40 -7.98
CA LEU A 474 35.49 19.34 -8.73
C LEU A 474 35.23 17.96 -9.35
N ARG A 475 36.26 17.24 -9.82
CA ARG A 475 36.13 15.84 -10.30
C ARG A 475 35.66 14.93 -9.17
N LYS A 476 36.32 14.98 -8.01
CA LYS A 476 35.97 14.16 -6.84
C LYS A 476 34.53 14.41 -6.39
N ASN A 477 34.12 15.69 -6.33
CA ASN A 477 32.74 16.05 -6.01
C ASN A 477 31.74 15.56 -7.09
N MET A 478 32.12 15.52 -8.37
CA MET A 478 31.29 14.91 -9.42
C MET A 478 31.18 13.40 -9.30
N GLU A 479 32.24 12.70 -8.92
CA GLU A 479 32.21 11.24 -8.69
C GLU A 479 31.31 10.89 -7.50
N GLU A 480 31.43 11.60 -6.37
CA GLU A 480 30.56 11.43 -5.20
C GLU A 480 29.07 11.67 -5.53
N ILE A 481 28.77 12.71 -6.32
CA ILE A 481 27.40 12.99 -6.81
C ILE A 481 26.90 11.90 -7.77
N VAL A 482 27.79 11.33 -8.61
CA VAL A 482 27.42 10.23 -9.51
C VAL A 482 27.08 8.97 -8.71
N ASP A 483 27.84 8.64 -7.66
CA ASP A 483 27.57 7.47 -6.82
C ASP A 483 26.34 7.65 -5.94
N GLU A 484 26.11 8.82 -5.33
CA GLU A 484 24.85 9.10 -4.63
C GLU A 484 23.64 8.98 -5.59
N ARG A 485 23.75 9.52 -6.81
CA ARG A 485 22.73 9.38 -7.85
C ARG A 485 22.49 7.91 -8.22
N ASN A 486 23.55 7.10 -8.31
CA ASN A 486 23.44 5.67 -8.61
C ASN A 486 22.73 4.90 -7.47
N GLU A 487 23.03 5.20 -6.21
CA GLU A 487 22.34 4.59 -5.06
C GLU A 487 20.86 5.04 -4.98
N LEU A 488 20.58 6.30 -5.28
CA LEU A 488 19.21 6.81 -5.36
C LEU A 488 18.41 6.15 -6.52
N LEU A 489 19.07 5.78 -7.62
CA LEU A 489 18.45 5.03 -8.72
C LEU A 489 18.04 3.62 -8.27
N ASP A 490 18.96 2.86 -7.68
CA ASP A 490 18.72 1.51 -7.12
C ASP A 490 17.60 1.51 -6.06
N ARG A 491 17.61 2.50 -5.16
CA ARG A 491 16.54 2.72 -4.17
C ARG A 491 15.20 3.04 -4.85
N SER A 492 15.19 3.73 -6.00
CA SER A 492 13.98 4.05 -6.76
C SER A 492 13.43 2.82 -7.49
N GLU A 493 14.27 2.03 -8.15
CA GLU A 493 13.85 0.80 -8.85
C GLU A 493 13.22 -0.21 -7.88
N LYS A 494 13.82 -0.38 -6.69
CA LYS A 494 13.27 -1.21 -5.60
C LYS A 494 11.93 -0.69 -5.09
N ALA A 495 11.76 0.62 -5.00
CA ALA A 495 10.47 1.22 -4.64
C ALA A 495 9.40 0.97 -5.74
N GLU A 496 9.76 1.05 -7.02
CA GLU A 496 8.84 0.72 -8.12
C GLU A 496 8.51 -0.77 -8.20
N GLU A 497 9.41 -1.67 -7.80
CA GLU A 497 9.12 -3.10 -7.66
C GLU A 497 8.09 -3.36 -6.54
N ILE A 498 8.31 -2.78 -5.35
CA ILE A 498 7.35 -2.86 -4.23
C ILE A 498 5.98 -2.30 -4.61
N ILE A 499 5.92 -1.18 -5.33
CA ILE A 499 4.65 -0.62 -5.83
C ILE A 499 3.97 -1.57 -6.84
N ARG A 500 4.74 -2.25 -7.71
CA ARG A 500 4.22 -3.27 -8.64
C ARG A 500 3.70 -4.52 -7.92
N GLU A 501 4.27 -4.90 -6.78
CA GLU A 501 3.71 -5.97 -5.94
C GLU A 501 2.43 -5.53 -5.20
N LEU A 502 2.42 -4.34 -4.61
CA LEU A 502 1.26 -3.79 -3.90
C LEU A 502 0.05 -3.58 -4.82
N ASN A 503 0.25 -3.21 -6.09
CA ASN A 503 -0.83 -3.13 -7.07
C ASN A 503 -1.42 -4.52 -7.39
N LYS A 504 -0.60 -5.57 -7.52
CA LYS A 504 -1.08 -6.96 -7.69
C LYS A 504 -1.81 -7.49 -6.45
N GLU A 505 -1.38 -7.07 -5.26
CA GLU A 505 -2.10 -7.31 -3.99
C GLU A 505 -3.49 -6.67 -3.99
N MET A 506 -3.62 -5.43 -4.49
CA MET A 506 -4.91 -4.75 -4.63
C MET A 506 -5.83 -5.43 -5.65
N GLU A 507 -5.34 -5.77 -6.84
CA GLU A 507 -6.13 -6.46 -7.88
C GLU A 507 -6.69 -7.80 -7.38
N ARG A 508 -5.90 -8.57 -6.61
CA ARG A 508 -6.37 -9.80 -5.95
C ARG A 508 -7.46 -9.54 -4.91
N LYS A 509 -7.33 -8.47 -4.10
CA LYS A 509 -8.35 -8.10 -3.11
C LYS A 509 -9.65 -7.68 -3.77
N ASP A 510 -9.60 -6.94 -4.88
CA ASP A 510 -10.78 -6.59 -5.67
C ASP A 510 -11.45 -7.80 -6.34
N GLN A 511 -10.67 -8.81 -6.77
CA GLN A 511 -11.20 -10.09 -7.25
C GLN A 511 -11.90 -10.87 -6.12
N ILE A 512 -11.28 -10.96 -4.94
CA ILE A 512 -11.86 -11.60 -3.75
C ILE A 512 -13.15 -10.89 -3.30
N ASN A 513 -13.16 -9.55 -3.29
CA ASN A 513 -14.34 -8.76 -2.95
C ASN A 513 -15.51 -9.01 -3.92
N LYS A 514 -15.23 -9.18 -5.22
CA LYS A 514 -16.26 -9.52 -6.22
C LYS A 514 -16.83 -10.93 -6.01
N LEU A 515 -15.97 -11.92 -5.75
CA LEU A 515 -16.40 -13.29 -5.43
C LEU A 515 -17.22 -13.35 -4.13
N LEU A 516 -16.80 -12.60 -3.10
CA LEU A 516 -17.53 -12.48 -1.84
C LEU A 516 -18.91 -11.86 -2.04
N GLN A 517 -19.02 -10.81 -2.87
CA GLN A 517 -20.31 -10.21 -3.22
C GLN A 517 -21.22 -11.20 -3.97
N GLN A 518 -20.67 -11.97 -4.91
CA GLN A 518 -21.42 -13.03 -5.60
C GLN A 518 -21.97 -14.07 -4.61
N HIS A 519 -21.13 -14.59 -3.70
CA HIS A 519 -21.58 -15.53 -2.67
C HIS A 519 -22.61 -14.94 -1.69
N ILE A 520 -22.52 -13.64 -1.38
CA ILE A 520 -23.54 -12.94 -0.57
C ILE A 520 -24.89 -12.92 -1.29
N ASP A 521 -24.90 -12.70 -2.61
CA ASP A 521 -26.14 -12.63 -3.39
C ASP A 521 -26.70 -14.03 -3.74
N GLU A 522 -25.83 -15.03 -3.93
CA GLU A 522 -26.21 -16.46 -3.96
C GLU A 522 -26.84 -16.91 -2.63
N TYR A 523 -26.26 -16.53 -1.49
CA TYR A 523 -26.79 -16.87 -0.16
C TYR A 523 -28.19 -16.28 0.06
N LYS A 524 -28.42 -15.00 -0.32
CA LYS A 524 -29.76 -14.38 -0.28
C LYS A 524 -30.77 -15.13 -1.16
N GLN A 525 -30.36 -15.58 -2.37
CA GLN A 525 -31.23 -16.38 -3.23
C GLN A 525 -31.57 -17.72 -2.56
N ALA A 526 -30.60 -18.42 -2.00
CA ALA A 526 -30.82 -19.66 -1.26
C ALA A 526 -31.76 -19.45 -0.04
N GLU A 527 -31.57 -18.37 0.72
CA GLU A 527 -32.40 -17.99 1.87
C GLU A 527 -33.87 -17.71 1.47
N THR A 528 -34.10 -17.01 0.36
CA THR A 528 -35.46 -16.78 -0.17
C THR A 528 -36.12 -18.06 -0.69
N MET A 529 -35.36 -18.97 -1.31
CA MET A 529 -35.88 -20.30 -1.68
C MET A 529 -36.23 -21.14 -0.44
N LEU A 530 -35.41 -21.08 0.61
CA LEU A 530 -35.63 -21.83 1.85
C LEU A 530 -36.87 -21.33 2.62
N THR A 531 -37.05 -20.01 2.73
CA THR A 531 -38.26 -19.42 3.35
C THR A 531 -39.52 -19.72 2.55
N ASN A 532 -39.50 -19.64 1.22
CA ASN A 532 -40.63 -20.06 0.39
C ASN A 532 -40.98 -21.55 0.60
N LYS A 533 -39.96 -22.42 0.62
CA LYS A 533 -40.15 -23.86 0.87
C LYS A 533 -40.67 -24.16 2.29
N GLN A 534 -40.27 -23.38 3.29
CA GLN A 534 -40.81 -23.45 4.65
C GLN A 534 -42.30 -23.07 4.69
N ILE A 535 -42.68 -21.98 4.01
CA ILE A 535 -44.07 -21.53 3.87
C ILE A 535 -44.94 -22.62 3.20
N ASP A 536 -44.43 -23.29 2.17
CA ASP A 536 -45.16 -24.38 1.49
C ASP A 536 -45.26 -25.64 2.35
N LEU A 537 -44.21 -26.03 3.07
CA LEU A 537 -44.27 -27.12 4.06
C LEU A 537 -45.28 -26.82 5.18
N GLU A 538 -45.42 -25.55 5.58
CA GLU A 538 -46.39 -25.14 6.61
C GLU A 538 -47.84 -25.19 6.09
N LYS A 539 -48.09 -24.87 4.81
CA LYS A 539 -49.38 -25.12 4.13
C LYS A 539 -49.72 -26.61 4.11
N VAL A 540 -48.77 -27.46 3.70
CA VAL A 540 -48.96 -28.93 3.64
C VAL A 540 -49.21 -29.52 5.03
N LYS A 541 -48.45 -29.09 6.05
CA LYS A 541 -48.67 -29.47 7.46
C LYS A 541 -50.07 -29.09 7.93
N LYS A 542 -50.58 -27.92 7.56
CA LYS A 542 -51.94 -27.46 7.88
C LYS A 542 -53.01 -28.29 7.16
N GLN A 543 -52.78 -28.68 5.91
CA GLN A 543 -53.68 -29.59 5.17
C GLN A 543 -53.73 -30.98 5.82
N LEU A 544 -52.57 -31.61 6.11
CA LEU A 544 -52.52 -32.89 6.80
C LEU A 544 -53.19 -32.84 8.19
N SER A 545 -52.98 -31.76 8.96
CA SER A 545 -53.61 -31.61 10.28
C SER A 545 -55.14 -31.50 10.21
N ASN A 546 -55.69 -30.94 9.12
CA ASN A 546 -57.13 -30.92 8.89
C ASN A 546 -57.65 -32.31 8.49
N GLN A 547 -56.96 -33.00 7.58
CA GLN A 547 -57.30 -34.38 7.18
C GLN A 547 -57.24 -35.37 8.35
N LEU A 548 -56.27 -35.21 9.25
CA LEU A 548 -56.17 -36.02 10.46
C LEU A 548 -57.41 -35.84 11.35
N LYS A 549 -57.83 -34.60 11.61
CA LYS A 549 -59.03 -34.29 12.41
C LYS A 549 -60.32 -34.80 11.77
N GLU A 550 -60.42 -34.75 10.45
CA GLU A 550 -61.53 -35.31 9.69
C GLU A 550 -61.60 -36.85 9.85
N LYS A 551 -60.46 -37.54 9.76
CA LYS A 551 -60.38 -38.99 9.99
C LYS A 551 -60.55 -39.40 11.45
N GLU A 552 -60.09 -38.58 12.40
CA GLU A 552 -60.40 -38.74 13.83
C GLU A 552 -61.91 -38.60 14.08
N ALA A 553 -62.59 -37.66 13.42
CA ALA A 553 -64.04 -37.49 13.54
C ALA A 553 -64.81 -38.69 12.96
N GLU A 554 -64.45 -39.15 11.74
CA GLU A 554 -65.01 -40.36 11.13
C GLU A 554 -64.82 -41.60 12.03
N PHE A 555 -63.61 -41.80 12.56
CA PHE A 555 -63.29 -42.93 13.43
C PHE A 555 -64.09 -42.90 14.74
N ASN A 556 -64.24 -41.73 15.36
CA ASN A 556 -65.08 -41.56 16.55
C ASN A 556 -66.58 -41.79 16.26
N GLU A 557 -67.07 -41.52 15.05
CA GLU A 557 -68.44 -41.89 14.65
C GLU A 557 -68.58 -43.41 14.44
N ILE A 558 -67.56 -44.07 13.88
CA ILE A 558 -67.52 -45.53 13.72
C ILE A 558 -67.47 -46.24 15.08
N LEU A 559 -66.68 -45.75 16.05
CA LEU A 559 -66.67 -46.27 17.42
C LEU A 559 -68.07 -46.22 18.05
N LYS A 560 -68.76 -45.08 17.97
CA LYS A 560 -70.14 -44.93 18.48
C LYS A 560 -71.17 -45.83 17.78
N LYS A 561 -70.90 -46.26 16.54
CA LYS A 561 -71.71 -47.27 15.84
C LYS A 561 -71.38 -48.68 16.32
N MET A 562 -70.10 -49.00 16.55
CA MET A 562 -69.67 -50.27 17.12
C MET A 562 -70.19 -50.49 18.54
N GLU A 563 -70.14 -49.47 19.41
CA GLU A 563 -70.69 -49.50 20.77
C GLU A 563 -72.18 -49.88 20.74
N LYS A 564 -72.99 -49.16 19.95
CA LYS A 564 -74.44 -49.41 19.80
C LYS A 564 -74.79 -50.75 19.13
N LEU A 565 -73.90 -51.31 18.33
CA LEU A 565 -74.06 -52.66 17.77
C LEU A 565 -73.69 -53.74 18.80
N THR A 566 -72.70 -53.47 19.64
CA THR A 566 -72.29 -54.36 20.74
C THR A 566 -73.38 -54.43 21.81
N GLU A 567 -73.95 -53.28 22.21
CA GLU A 567 -75.11 -53.15 23.11
C GLU A 567 -76.30 -54.00 22.63
N LYS A 568 -76.66 -53.90 21.35
CA LYS A 568 -77.71 -54.72 20.73
C LYS A 568 -77.39 -56.21 20.69
N LEU A 569 -76.11 -56.59 20.49
CA LEU A 569 -75.68 -57.99 20.53
C LEU A 569 -75.72 -58.56 21.95
N THR A 570 -75.45 -57.74 22.98
CA THR A 570 -75.66 -58.15 24.38
C THR A 570 -77.13 -58.34 24.69
N ASP A 571 -78.01 -57.41 24.32
CA ASP A 571 -79.47 -57.55 24.48
C ASP A 571 -79.99 -58.84 23.81
N GLN A 572 -79.56 -59.11 22.57
CA GLN A 572 -79.92 -60.33 21.85
C GLN A 572 -79.35 -61.59 22.51
N SER A 573 -78.13 -61.54 23.05
CA SER A 573 -77.56 -62.66 23.81
C SER A 573 -78.35 -62.97 25.08
N GLU A 574 -78.87 -61.95 25.78
CA GLU A 574 -79.72 -62.16 26.96
C GLU A 574 -81.11 -62.69 26.59
N GLN A 575 -81.71 -62.20 25.50
CA GLN A 575 -82.96 -62.76 24.97
C GLN A 575 -82.83 -64.23 24.57
N ILE A 576 -81.71 -64.61 23.93
CA ILE A 576 -81.42 -66.02 23.59
C ILE A 576 -81.28 -66.86 24.87
N LYS A 577 -80.52 -66.42 25.87
CA LYS A 577 -80.38 -67.13 27.15
C LYS A 577 -81.72 -67.32 27.87
N GLU A 578 -82.63 -66.34 27.80
CA GLU A 578 -83.96 -66.48 28.40
C GLU A 578 -84.86 -67.44 27.60
N GLN A 579 -84.75 -67.45 26.27
CA GLN A 579 -85.40 -68.48 25.43
C GLN A 579 -84.84 -69.89 25.71
N GLU A 580 -83.53 -70.03 25.94
CA GLU A 580 -82.91 -71.31 26.35
C GLU A 580 -83.42 -71.79 27.72
N LYS A 581 -83.62 -70.89 28.70
CA LYS A 581 -84.29 -71.22 29.98
C LYS A 581 -85.74 -71.69 29.78
N GLN A 582 -86.49 -71.04 28.88
CA GLN A 582 -87.85 -71.48 28.57
C GLN A 582 -87.85 -72.85 27.87
N ILE A 583 -86.97 -73.07 26.89
CA ILE A 583 -86.82 -74.36 26.19
C ILE A 583 -86.44 -75.48 27.17
N THR A 584 -85.51 -75.24 28.09
CA THR A 584 -85.15 -76.23 29.13
C THR A 584 -86.30 -76.48 30.10
N LYS A 585 -87.02 -75.44 30.56
CA LYS A 585 -88.25 -75.63 31.35
C LYS A 585 -89.30 -76.48 30.64
N TYR A 586 -89.52 -76.25 29.34
CA TYR A 586 -90.45 -77.07 28.54
C TYR A 586 -89.94 -78.49 28.33
N LYS A 587 -88.63 -78.70 28.10
CA LYS A 587 -88.04 -80.05 28.01
C LYS A 587 -88.27 -80.86 29.28
N ASN A 588 -87.95 -80.29 30.45
CA ASN A 588 -88.15 -80.98 31.73
C ASN A 588 -89.63 -81.31 31.98
N SER A 589 -90.56 -80.45 31.50
CA SER A 589 -92.01 -80.71 31.57
C SER A 589 -92.51 -81.73 30.55
N ILE A 590 -91.78 -81.97 29.45
CA ILE A 590 -92.06 -83.06 28.51
C ILE A 590 -91.51 -84.36 29.11
N GLU A 591 -90.30 -84.36 29.64
CA GLU A 591 -89.66 -85.51 30.29
C GLU A 591 -90.51 -86.05 31.46
N SER A 592 -91.09 -85.18 32.30
CA SER A 592 -92.03 -85.62 33.33
C SER A 592 -93.31 -86.24 32.75
N LEU A 593 -93.88 -85.67 31.68
CA LEU A 593 -95.07 -86.21 31.02
C LEU A 593 -94.80 -87.52 30.26
N GLU A 594 -93.58 -87.73 29.76
CA GLU A 594 -93.15 -89.01 29.18
C GLU A 594 -92.96 -90.08 30.26
N LEU A 595 -92.52 -89.70 31.45
CA LEU A 595 -92.41 -90.58 32.62
C LEU A 595 -93.79 -90.95 33.18
N ASP A 596 -94.69 -89.98 33.35
CA ASP A 596 -96.11 -90.19 33.69
C ASP A 596 -96.77 -91.13 32.67
N LYS A 597 -96.60 -90.85 31.37
CA LYS A 597 -97.08 -91.71 30.27
C LYS A 597 -96.50 -93.13 30.36
N SER A 598 -95.22 -93.30 30.69
CA SER A 598 -94.61 -94.62 30.85
C SER A 598 -95.26 -95.40 32.00
N SER A 599 -95.55 -94.73 33.12
CA SER A 599 -96.23 -95.36 34.26
C SER A 599 -97.69 -95.75 33.93
N LEU A 600 -98.39 -94.91 33.17
CA LEU A 600 -99.74 -95.22 32.66
C LEU A 600 -99.73 -96.34 31.61
N GLN A 601 -98.67 -96.45 30.80
CA GLN A 601 -98.50 -97.59 29.88
C GLN A 601 -98.19 -98.89 30.64
N GLU A 602 -97.45 -98.82 31.74
CA GLU A 602 -97.22 -99.97 32.64
C GLU A 602 -98.52 -100.38 33.36
N GLU A 603 -99.32 -99.43 33.83
CA GLU A 603 -100.66 -99.67 34.40
C GLU A 603 -101.62 -100.28 33.36
N ILE A 604 -101.61 -99.79 32.11
CA ILE A 604 -102.36 -100.40 31.00
C ILE A 604 -101.90 -101.84 30.75
N VAL A 605 -100.60 -102.12 30.74
CA VAL A 605 -100.08 -103.50 30.58
C VAL A 605 -100.48 -104.39 31.77
N VAL A 606 -100.52 -103.87 33.00
CA VAL A 606 -101.07 -104.60 34.16
C VAL A 606 -102.56 -104.88 33.97
N LEU A 607 -103.35 -103.88 33.54
CA LEU A 607 -104.78 -104.05 33.26
C LEU A 607 -105.04 -105.04 32.12
N GLU A 608 -104.27 -104.99 31.02
CA GLU A 608 -104.30 -105.97 29.93
C GLU A 608 -103.95 -107.38 30.42
N ASN A 609 -102.98 -107.53 31.33
CA ASN A 609 -102.67 -108.83 31.95
C ASN A 609 -103.79 -109.31 32.87
N THR A 610 -104.44 -108.44 33.65
CA THR A 610 -105.60 -108.84 34.49
C THR A 610 -106.84 -109.16 33.65
N ASN A 611 -107.07 -108.44 32.55
CA ASN A 611 -108.10 -108.79 31.57
C ASN A 611 -107.75 -110.11 30.89
N ALA A 612 -106.50 -110.35 30.51
CA ALA A 612 -106.07 -111.63 29.95
C ALA A 612 -106.20 -112.79 30.95
N ASP A 613 -106.08 -112.54 32.26
CA ASP A 613 -106.34 -113.56 33.29
C ASP A 613 -107.83 -113.77 33.57
N LEU A 614 -108.66 -112.72 33.55
CA LEU A 614 -110.12 -112.85 33.51
C LEU A 614 -110.59 -113.60 32.25
N ASP A 615 -109.93 -113.37 31.12
CA ASP A 615 -110.18 -114.07 29.86
C ASP A 615 -109.67 -115.53 29.90
N ARG A 616 -108.63 -115.83 30.71
CA ARG A 616 -108.26 -117.21 31.09
C ARG A 616 -109.28 -117.85 32.03
N GLN A 617 -109.82 -117.13 33.00
CA GLN A 617 -110.84 -117.65 33.93
C GLN A 617 -112.18 -117.88 33.20
N LEU A 618 -112.54 -117.00 32.25
CA LEU A 618 -113.62 -117.24 31.29
C LEU A 618 -113.32 -118.47 30.44
N LYS A 619 -112.13 -118.56 29.83
CA LYS A 619 -111.72 -119.76 29.06
C LYS A 619 -111.66 -121.03 29.92
N ASP A 620 -111.34 -120.95 31.20
CA ASP A 620 -111.29 -122.09 32.12
C ASP A 620 -112.70 -122.54 32.57
N ASN A 621 -113.66 -121.63 32.55
CA ASN A 621 -115.08 -121.99 32.68
C ASN A 621 -115.66 -122.50 31.35
N ASP A 622 -115.21 -121.94 30.23
CA ASP A 622 -115.58 -122.35 28.88
C ASP A 622 -114.93 -123.70 28.48
N THR A 623 -113.78 -124.08 29.03
CA THR A 623 -113.22 -125.44 28.97
C THR A 623 -113.96 -126.39 29.90
N LYS A 624 -114.37 -126.00 31.12
CA LYS A 624 -115.31 -126.84 31.91
C LYS A 624 -116.66 -127.05 31.21
N LEU A 625 -117.03 -126.15 30.29
CA LEU A 625 -118.16 -126.31 29.38
C LEU A 625 -117.80 -127.22 28.18
N LYS A 626 -116.60 -127.07 27.60
CA LYS A 626 -116.15 -127.78 26.38
C LYS A 626 -115.57 -129.16 26.61
N GLU A 627 -114.96 -129.49 27.76
CA GLU A 627 -114.66 -130.88 28.15
C GLU A 627 -115.95 -131.72 28.19
N LYS A 628 -117.07 -131.09 28.56
CA LYS A 628 -118.41 -131.66 28.52
C LYS A 628 -119.03 -131.79 27.12
N ILE A 629 -118.32 -131.34 26.08
CA ILE A 629 -118.77 -131.29 24.67
C ILE A 629 -117.74 -131.91 23.71
N GLU A 630 -116.44 -131.96 24.03
CA GLU A 630 -115.37 -132.57 23.21
C GLU A 630 -114.94 -133.97 23.67
N GLU A 631 -115.57 -134.53 24.71
CA GLU A 631 -115.94 -135.96 24.73
C GLU A 631 -116.66 -136.35 23.41
N LEU A 632 -117.23 -135.38 22.69
CA LEU A 632 -117.83 -135.48 21.36
C LEU A 632 -116.94 -134.92 20.20
N ASN A 633 -115.63 -135.24 20.22
CA ASN A 633 -114.71 -135.42 19.04
C ASN A 633 -113.93 -134.22 18.41
N ARG A 634 -112.61 -134.19 18.69
CA ARG A 634 -111.46 -134.25 17.70
C ARG A 634 -111.30 -133.20 16.54
N GLN A 635 -110.22 -132.36 16.61
CA GLN A 635 -109.13 -132.08 15.60
C GLN A 635 -108.71 -130.60 15.21
N LYS A 636 -107.39 -130.30 15.34
CA LYS A 636 -106.43 -129.61 14.38
C LYS A 636 -106.27 -128.05 14.13
N SER A 637 -105.30 -127.41 14.83
CA SER A 637 -103.96 -126.86 14.37
C SER A 637 -103.60 -125.57 13.50
N ILE A 638 -103.07 -124.48 14.16
CA ILE A 638 -101.80 -123.59 14.01
C ILE A 638 -101.36 -122.68 12.75
N THR A 639 -100.74 -121.43 12.93
CA THR A 639 -99.31 -120.90 12.53
C THR A 639 -98.94 -119.44 11.90
N THR A 640 -97.92 -118.64 12.45
CA THR A 640 -96.86 -117.59 11.94
C THR A 640 -97.04 -116.08 11.41
N LEU A 641 -96.00 -115.23 11.00
CA LEU A 641 -95.05 -114.24 11.73
C LEU A 641 -94.11 -113.20 10.87
N ILE A 642 -93.47 -112.11 11.46
CA ILE A 642 -92.29 -111.13 11.13
C ILE A 642 -92.28 -110.01 9.98
N GLN A 643 -91.40 -108.96 9.70
CA GLN A 643 -90.04 -108.29 10.06
C GLN A 643 -89.92 -106.73 9.63
N ASN A 644 -88.88 -105.80 9.42
CA ASN A 644 -87.35 -105.55 9.33
C ASN A 644 -86.86 -103.97 9.42
N ILE A 645 -85.60 -103.46 9.08
CA ILE A 645 -84.94 -102.11 9.50
C ILE A 645 -83.71 -101.39 8.70
N THR A 646 -83.26 -100.11 9.03
CA THR A 646 -81.93 -99.27 8.83
C THR A 646 -81.52 -98.40 7.54
N SER A 647 -80.51 -97.44 7.35
CA SER A 647 -79.60 -96.41 8.09
C SER A 647 -78.66 -95.44 7.17
N GLY A 648 -77.84 -94.41 7.63
CA GLY A 648 -76.77 -93.60 6.83
C GLY A 648 -76.13 -92.18 7.31
N ARG A 649 -74.95 -91.64 6.80
CA ARG A 649 -74.22 -90.25 6.99
C ARG A 649 -72.78 -90.07 6.27
N SER A 650 -71.82 -89.06 6.38
CA SER A 650 -71.65 -87.56 6.06
C SER A 650 -70.16 -86.89 6.16
N ALA A 651 -69.83 -85.66 5.60
CA ALA A 651 -68.68 -84.62 5.79
C ALA A 651 -67.18 -84.76 5.19
N ASN A 652 -66.12 -83.85 5.09
CA ASN A 652 -65.67 -82.36 5.01
C ASN A 652 -64.06 -82.22 4.70
N PHE A 653 -63.14 -81.17 4.58
CA PHE A 653 -62.96 -79.64 4.64
C PHE A 653 -61.73 -78.90 3.84
N GLU A 654 -60.75 -78.09 4.40
CA GLU A 654 -59.89 -76.92 3.80
C GLU A 654 -58.34 -76.76 4.28
N SER A 655 -57.31 -75.83 4.01
CA SER A 655 -56.90 -74.63 3.13
C SER A 655 -55.42 -73.95 3.34
N GLN A 656 -55.00 -72.85 2.61
CA GLN A 656 -53.94 -71.72 2.80
C GLN A 656 -52.43 -71.57 2.26
N VAL A 657 -51.73 -70.38 2.41
CA VAL A 657 -50.58 -69.73 1.58
C VAL A 657 -49.62 -68.67 2.29
N LEU A 658 -48.32 -68.40 1.89
CA LEU A 658 -47.58 -67.04 1.69
C LEU A 658 -46.03 -67.05 1.32
N HIS A 659 -45.24 -65.94 1.52
CA HIS A 659 -44.07 -65.44 0.70
C HIS A 659 -43.05 -64.50 1.47
N ILE A 660 -41.79 -64.23 0.98
CA ILE A 660 -40.93 -62.98 1.11
C ILE A 660 -39.42 -63.18 0.76
N SER A 661 -38.66 -62.11 0.40
CA SER A 661 -37.20 -62.08 0.07
C SER A 661 -36.49 -60.79 0.59
N LEU A 662 -35.14 -60.77 0.64
CA LEU A 662 -34.30 -59.72 1.30
C LEU A 662 -33.22 -59.09 0.39
N GLN A 663 -32.73 -57.88 0.76
CA GLN A 663 -31.74 -57.08 0.00
C GLN A 663 -30.30 -57.15 0.56
N LEU A 664 -29.32 -56.86 -0.31
CA LEU A 664 -27.90 -56.62 0.03
C LEU A 664 -27.66 -55.13 0.32
N ASN A 665 -26.75 -54.83 1.25
CA ASN A 665 -26.28 -53.48 1.56
C ASN A 665 -24.76 -53.53 1.81
N MET A 666 -23.96 -52.68 1.17
CA MET A 666 -22.51 -52.89 1.05
C MET A 666 -21.66 -51.79 1.68
N GLY A 667 -20.99 -52.15 2.78
CA GLY A 667 -19.93 -51.40 3.44
C GLY A 667 -19.29 -52.32 4.49
N THR A 668 -18.04 -52.08 4.88
CA THR A 668 -17.32 -53.04 5.75
C THR A 668 -16.54 -52.36 6.88
N PHE A 669 -16.41 -53.06 8.00
CA PHE A 669 -15.53 -52.70 9.11
C PHE A 669 -14.08 -52.43 8.64
N ALA A 670 -13.55 -53.31 7.79
CA ALA A 670 -12.20 -53.19 7.23
C ALA A 670 -12.02 -51.91 6.39
N GLY A 671 -13.01 -51.54 5.58
CA GLY A 671 -12.99 -50.33 4.75
C GLY A 671 -12.91 -49.02 5.55
N HIS A 672 -13.27 -49.03 6.84
CA HIS A 672 -13.16 -47.87 7.73
C HIS A 672 -11.88 -47.92 8.57
N VAL A 673 -11.54 -49.09 9.12
CA VAL A 673 -10.38 -49.29 10.00
C VAL A 673 -9.04 -49.15 9.28
N VAL A 674 -8.93 -49.62 8.03
CA VAL A 674 -7.68 -49.54 7.25
C VAL A 674 -7.28 -48.09 6.92
N PRO A 675 -8.11 -47.25 6.26
CA PRO A 675 -7.74 -45.86 6.01
C PRO A 675 -7.58 -45.06 7.31
N GLY A 676 -8.45 -45.29 8.31
CA GLY A 676 -8.32 -44.66 9.63
C GLY A 676 -6.95 -44.92 10.28
N SER A 677 -6.48 -46.16 10.24
CA SER A 677 -5.14 -46.54 10.73
C SER A 677 -4.01 -45.83 9.96
N CYS A 678 -4.12 -45.70 8.64
CA CYS A 678 -3.15 -44.96 7.83
C CYS A 678 -3.09 -43.48 8.20
N PHE A 679 -4.25 -42.83 8.38
CA PHE A 679 -4.35 -41.42 8.79
C PHE A 679 -3.82 -41.19 10.22
N ILE A 680 -4.04 -42.11 11.16
CA ILE A 680 -3.45 -42.05 12.51
C ILE A 680 -1.92 -42.17 12.47
N ILE A 681 -1.38 -43.14 11.72
CA ILE A 681 0.08 -43.36 11.64
C ILE A 681 0.79 -42.16 11.00
N ILE A 682 0.26 -41.64 9.89
CA ILE A 682 0.90 -40.52 9.17
C ILE A 682 0.83 -39.20 9.95
N SER A 683 -0.28 -38.93 10.66
CA SER A 683 -0.43 -37.73 11.48
C SER A 683 0.45 -37.77 12.74
N ILE A 684 0.58 -38.91 13.42
CA ILE A 684 1.54 -39.06 14.53
C ILE A 684 2.98 -38.83 14.04
N TRP A 685 3.33 -39.39 12.88
CA TRP A 685 4.63 -39.19 12.23
C TRP A 685 4.89 -37.72 11.86
N TRP A 686 3.91 -37.03 11.25
CA TRP A 686 3.99 -35.62 10.93
C TRP A 686 4.13 -34.76 12.19
N THR A 687 3.28 -34.95 13.20
CA THR A 687 3.34 -34.21 14.48
C THR A 687 4.72 -34.32 15.12
N PHE A 688 5.26 -35.55 15.23
CA PHE A 688 6.62 -35.77 15.72
C PHE A 688 7.67 -35.03 14.87
N SER A 689 7.56 -35.13 13.54
CA SER A 689 8.53 -34.54 12.60
C SER A 689 8.49 -33.01 12.58
N ILE A 690 7.31 -32.41 12.73
CA ILE A 690 7.12 -30.95 12.86
C ILE A 690 7.79 -30.44 14.12
N TYR A 691 7.50 -31.03 15.30
CA TYR A 691 8.16 -30.65 16.56
C TYR A 691 9.68 -30.88 16.51
N ARG A 692 10.14 -32.01 15.94
CA ARG A 692 11.56 -32.31 15.72
C ARG A 692 12.23 -31.24 14.87
N LYS A 693 11.63 -30.87 13.73
CA LYS A 693 12.15 -29.84 12.81
C LYS A 693 12.13 -28.46 13.47
N HIS A 694 11.08 -28.10 14.19
CA HIS A 694 10.95 -26.84 14.93
C HIS A 694 12.04 -26.69 16.01
N TYR A 695 12.19 -27.66 16.91
CA TYR A 695 13.25 -27.60 17.93
C TYR A 695 14.66 -27.72 17.33
N LYS A 696 14.86 -28.48 16.24
CA LYS A 696 16.14 -28.47 15.50
C LYS A 696 16.43 -27.12 14.84
N CYS A 697 15.43 -26.38 14.39
CA CYS A 697 15.59 -25.01 13.86
C CYS A 697 16.01 -24.04 14.97
N ILE A 698 15.32 -24.05 16.13
CA ILE A 698 15.69 -23.26 17.32
C ILE A 698 17.13 -23.57 17.76
N CYS A 699 17.48 -24.84 17.96
CA CYS A 699 18.81 -25.26 18.43
C CYS A 699 19.96 -25.02 17.42
N ASN A 700 19.68 -24.54 16.21
CA ASN A 700 20.67 -24.16 15.20
C ASN A 700 20.48 -22.72 14.67
N ASN A 701 19.65 -21.91 15.34
CA ASN A 701 19.29 -20.54 14.94
C ASN A 701 18.88 -20.39 13.46
N ARG A 702 18.04 -21.31 12.96
CA ARG A 702 17.48 -21.27 11.59
C ARG A 702 15.98 -20.98 11.65
N LYS A 703 15.44 -20.32 10.63
CA LYS A 703 13.98 -20.19 10.45
C LYS A 703 13.37 -21.58 10.22
N PHE A 704 12.18 -21.81 10.77
CA PHE A 704 11.37 -22.97 10.42
C PHE A 704 10.71 -22.75 9.05
N PHE A 705 10.55 -23.83 8.29
CA PHE A 705 9.74 -23.87 7.07
C PHE A 705 9.03 -25.23 7.01
N SER A 706 7.74 -25.23 6.71
CA SER A 706 6.90 -26.42 6.65
C SER A 706 7.02 -27.20 5.32
N SER A 707 6.48 -28.42 5.28
CA SER A 707 6.36 -29.28 4.09
C SER A 707 5.26 -30.33 4.33
N THR A 708 4.66 -30.87 3.28
CA THR A 708 3.67 -31.95 3.36
C THR A 708 4.27 -33.30 3.77
N TRP A 709 5.60 -33.46 3.68
CA TRP A 709 6.30 -34.71 3.96
C TRP A 709 7.65 -34.50 4.67
N PHE A 710 8.14 -35.56 5.33
CA PHE A 710 9.38 -35.58 6.09
C PHE A 710 10.13 -36.89 5.86
N SER A 711 11.42 -36.84 5.52
CA SER A 711 12.23 -38.06 5.43
C SER A 711 12.39 -38.73 6.79
N LEU A 712 12.33 -40.06 6.83
CA LEU A 712 12.52 -40.83 8.08
C LEU A 712 13.93 -40.62 8.66
N ASN A 713 14.92 -40.35 7.81
CA ASN A 713 16.32 -40.23 8.20
C ASN A 713 16.94 -38.90 7.69
N GLU A 714 17.69 -38.20 8.53
CA GLU A 714 18.07 -36.80 8.27
C GLU A 714 19.06 -36.60 7.11
N ASN A 715 19.76 -37.67 6.73
CA ASN A 715 20.71 -37.73 5.61
C ASN A 715 20.24 -38.68 4.50
N SER A 716 18.93 -38.92 4.36
CA SER A 716 18.40 -39.80 3.31
C SER A 716 18.46 -39.15 1.93
N ASN A 717 19.16 -39.77 0.99
CA ASN A 717 19.08 -39.46 -0.44
C ASN A 717 17.84 -40.09 -1.11
N PHE A 718 16.77 -40.36 -0.35
CA PHE A 718 15.59 -41.10 -0.79
C PHE A 718 14.29 -40.62 -0.11
N PRO A 719 13.17 -40.44 -0.85
CA PRO A 719 11.91 -39.89 -0.35
C PRO A 719 11.04 -40.98 0.30
N THR A 720 11.51 -41.51 1.43
CA THR A 720 10.93 -42.70 2.10
C THR A 720 9.45 -42.56 2.46
N GLU A 721 8.99 -41.40 2.94
CA GLU A 721 7.59 -41.20 3.35
C GLU A 721 6.66 -41.26 2.13
N SER A 722 6.94 -40.48 1.09
CA SER A 722 6.12 -40.38 -0.12
C SER A 722 6.10 -41.68 -0.93
N LEU A 723 7.17 -42.47 -0.90
CA LEU A 723 7.14 -43.83 -1.47
C LEU A 723 6.22 -44.77 -0.68
N VAL A 724 6.24 -44.72 0.66
CA VAL A 724 5.32 -45.52 1.49
C VAL A 724 3.87 -45.10 1.26
N LYS A 725 3.57 -43.79 1.14
CA LYS A 725 2.24 -43.29 0.73
C LYS A 725 1.82 -43.89 -0.62
N LEU A 726 2.70 -43.83 -1.62
CA LEU A 726 2.42 -44.35 -2.97
C LEU A 726 2.16 -45.86 -2.96
N CYS A 727 2.94 -46.64 -2.20
CA CYS A 727 2.71 -48.07 -2.05
C CYS A 727 1.35 -48.37 -1.37
N LEU A 728 0.98 -47.64 -0.32
CA LEU A 728 -0.32 -47.79 0.34
C LEU A 728 -1.48 -47.41 -0.58
N VAL A 729 -1.34 -46.35 -1.38
CA VAL A 729 -2.32 -45.96 -2.41
C VAL A 729 -2.47 -47.04 -3.48
N VAL A 730 -1.36 -47.59 -4.01
CA VAL A 730 -1.40 -48.65 -5.02
C VAL A 730 -2.06 -49.92 -4.46
N LEU A 731 -1.82 -50.26 -3.19
CA LEU A 731 -2.52 -51.35 -2.51
C LEU A 731 -4.02 -51.06 -2.34
N GLY A 732 -4.40 -49.83 -1.98
CA GLY A 732 -5.80 -49.40 -1.89
C GLY A 732 -6.54 -49.50 -3.23
N ILE A 733 -5.95 -48.96 -4.30
CA ILE A 733 -6.47 -49.08 -5.67
C ILE A 733 -6.59 -50.56 -6.09
N SER A 734 -5.57 -51.38 -5.79
CA SER A 734 -5.59 -52.81 -6.13
C SER A 734 -6.68 -53.57 -5.37
N GLY A 735 -6.88 -53.26 -4.08
CA GLY A 735 -7.94 -53.84 -3.26
C GLY A 735 -9.34 -53.50 -3.77
N GLU A 736 -9.61 -52.21 -3.98
CA GLU A 736 -10.90 -51.74 -4.51
C GLU A 736 -11.17 -52.23 -5.94
N THR A 737 -10.14 -52.35 -6.77
CA THR A 737 -10.26 -52.92 -8.12
C THR A 737 -10.61 -54.41 -8.03
N TYR A 738 -9.96 -55.17 -7.13
CA TYR A 738 -10.26 -56.59 -6.92
C TYR A 738 -11.68 -56.83 -6.39
N THR A 739 -12.24 -55.92 -5.57
CA THR A 739 -13.62 -56.01 -5.08
C THR A 739 -14.67 -55.41 -6.03
N ALA A 740 -14.29 -54.64 -7.05
CA ALA A 740 -15.23 -53.99 -7.96
C ALA A 740 -15.79 -54.91 -9.07
N PHE A 741 -15.07 -56.00 -9.38
CA PHE A 741 -15.47 -57.00 -10.37
C PHE A 741 -16.00 -58.26 -9.68
N ASP A 742 -17.16 -58.74 -10.10
CA ASP A 742 -17.62 -60.09 -9.77
C ASP A 742 -16.77 -61.16 -10.49
N ARG A 743 -16.90 -62.43 -10.08
CA ARG A 743 -16.27 -63.62 -10.68
C ARG A 743 -16.48 -63.74 -12.19
N ASN A 744 -17.51 -63.09 -12.74
CA ASN A 744 -17.82 -63.04 -14.18
C ASN A 744 -17.13 -61.87 -14.93
N GLY A 745 -16.30 -61.06 -14.26
CA GLY A 745 -15.58 -59.93 -14.87
C GLY A 745 -16.41 -58.68 -15.14
N VAL A 746 -17.65 -58.62 -14.63
CA VAL A 746 -18.55 -57.46 -14.76
C VAL A 746 -18.27 -56.48 -13.61
N PHE A 747 -18.06 -55.20 -13.96
CA PHE A 747 -17.91 -54.11 -13.00
C PHE A 747 -19.29 -53.76 -12.41
N LEU A 748 -19.50 -54.04 -11.12
CA LEU A 748 -20.83 -53.98 -10.49
C LEU A 748 -20.94 -52.93 -9.38
N HIS A 749 -19.83 -52.49 -8.80
CA HIS A 749 -19.83 -51.58 -7.66
C HIS A 749 -19.26 -50.20 -8.02
N LEU A 750 -20.16 -49.28 -8.36
CA LEU A 750 -19.83 -47.88 -8.67
C LEU A 750 -19.19 -47.16 -7.47
N GLU A 751 -19.53 -47.59 -6.25
CA GLU A 751 -18.95 -47.14 -4.97
C GLU A 751 -17.42 -47.31 -4.94
N ASN A 752 -16.91 -48.51 -5.27
CA ASN A 752 -15.47 -48.79 -5.33
C ASN A 752 -14.76 -47.89 -6.35
N GLY A 753 -15.42 -47.55 -7.46
CA GLY A 753 -14.90 -46.60 -8.46
C GLY A 753 -14.65 -45.19 -7.88
N GLN A 754 -15.45 -44.76 -6.91
CA GLN A 754 -15.24 -43.50 -6.20
C GLN A 754 -14.04 -43.60 -5.23
N HIS A 755 -13.86 -44.74 -4.55
CA HIS A 755 -12.68 -44.98 -3.70
C HIS A 755 -11.39 -45.05 -4.52
N ILE A 756 -11.38 -45.75 -5.66
CA ILE A 756 -10.25 -45.77 -6.61
C ILE A 756 -9.89 -44.35 -7.05
N SER A 757 -10.90 -43.53 -7.35
CA SER A 757 -10.71 -42.12 -7.73
C SER A 757 -10.07 -41.31 -6.59
N MET A 758 -10.57 -41.45 -5.36
CA MET A 758 -10.00 -40.81 -4.17
C MET A 758 -8.53 -41.21 -3.94
N PHE A 759 -8.23 -42.51 -3.97
CA PHE A 759 -6.86 -43.02 -3.82
C PHE A 759 -5.93 -42.48 -4.92
N LEU A 760 -6.40 -42.36 -6.17
CA LEU A 760 -5.61 -41.83 -7.28
C LEU A 760 -5.10 -40.40 -7.04
N PHE A 761 -5.89 -39.51 -6.42
CA PHE A 761 -5.43 -38.15 -6.12
C PHE A 761 -4.39 -38.10 -4.97
N PHE A 762 -4.51 -38.94 -3.95
CA PHE A 762 -3.43 -39.11 -2.95
C PHE A 762 -2.18 -39.77 -3.55
N GLY A 763 -2.34 -40.61 -4.58
CA GLY A 763 -1.25 -41.13 -5.42
C GLY A 763 -0.54 -40.02 -6.19
N LEU A 764 -1.31 -39.12 -6.82
CA LEU A 764 -0.79 -37.96 -7.53
C LEU A 764 0.03 -37.03 -6.61
N GLN A 765 -0.44 -36.77 -5.38
CA GLN A 765 0.35 -36.06 -4.37
C GLN A 765 1.68 -36.79 -4.10
N SER A 766 1.62 -38.11 -3.86
CA SER A 766 2.80 -38.91 -3.54
C SER A 766 3.83 -38.90 -4.69
N ILE A 767 3.36 -38.92 -5.95
CA ILE A 767 4.20 -38.78 -7.15
C ILE A 767 4.84 -37.38 -7.22
N VAL A 768 4.08 -36.31 -6.97
CA VAL A 768 4.60 -34.93 -7.00
C VAL A 768 5.66 -34.71 -5.91
N GLU A 769 5.45 -35.22 -4.69
CA GLU A 769 6.46 -35.16 -3.62
C GLU A 769 7.77 -35.87 -4.02
N ILE A 770 7.69 -37.02 -4.70
CA ILE A 770 8.85 -37.76 -5.21
C ILE A 770 9.55 -36.98 -6.34
N LEU A 771 8.81 -36.41 -7.29
CA LEU A 771 9.37 -35.64 -8.40
C LEU A 771 10.05 -34.35 -7.92
N GLN A 772 9.49 -33.68 -6.90
CA GLN A 772 10.13 -32.54 -6.25
C GLN A 772 11.42 -32.92 -5.52
N PHE A 773 11.45 -34.08 -4.85
CA PHE A 773 12.65 -34.56 -4.17
C PHE A 773 13.83 -34.73 -5.15
N TYR A 774 13.56 -35.30 -6.33
CA TYR A 774 14.52 -35.43 -7.42
C TYR A 774 14.72 -34.15 -8.26
N ARG A 775 14.03 -33.05 -7.91
CA ARG A 775 14.14 -31.71 -8.53
C ARG A 775 13.87 -31.68 -10.04
N PHE A 776 12.86 -32.41 -10.50
CA PHE A 776 12.41 -32.33 -11.89
C PHE A 776 11.90 -30.92 -12.24
N SER A 777 12.57 -30.25 -13.19
CA SER A 777 12.39 -28.81 -13.48
C SER A 777 11.00 -28.37 -13.95
N PHE A 778 10.11 -29.31 -14.30
CA PHE A 778 8.73 -29.01 -14.72
C PHE A 778 7.74 -28.96 -13.55
N ILE A 779 8.12 -29.46 -12.36
CA ILE A 779 7.30 -29.34 -11.15
C ILE A 779 7.62 -28.03 -10.46
N LEU A 780 6.60 -27.20 -10.24
CA LEU A 780 6.75 -25.94 -9.54
C LEU A 780 7.02 -26.16 -8.05
N ALA A 781 7.67 -25.18 -7.43
CA ALA A 781 7.74 -25.11 -5.97
C ALA A 781 6.31 -25.01 -5.39
N ASN A 782 6.07 -25.72 -4.28
CA ASN A 782 4.80 -25.74 -3.55
C ASN A 782 3.67 -26.56 -4.22
N SER A 783 3.93 -27.23 -5.35
CA SER A 783 2.95 -28.14 -5.99
C SER A 783 2.51 -29.31 -5.10
N GLU A 784 3.31 -29.72 -4.11
CA GLU A 784 2.94 -30.75 -3.13
C GLU A 784 1.70 -30.36 -2.32
N TYR A 785 1.56 -29.08 -2.00
CA TYR A 785 0.38 -28.53 -1.33
C TYR A 785 -0.84 -28.53 -2.23
N LEU A 786 -0.69 -28.11 -3.49
CA LEU A 786 -1.80 -28.09 -4.45
C LEU A 786 -2.39 -29.50 -4.65
N THR A 787 -1.53 -30.52 -4.78
CA THR A 787 -1.99 -31.91 -4.88
C THR A 787 -2.60 -32.45 -3.59
N ALA A 788 -2.10 -32.06 -2.42
CA ALA A 788 -2.69 -32.45 -1.13
C ALA A 788 -4.09 -31.85 -0.93
N ILE A 789 -4.25 -30.55 -1.23
CA ILE A 789 -5.53 -29.84 -1.21
C ILE A 789 -6.51 -30.51 -2.19
N LEU A 790 -6.07 -30.83 -3.41
CA LEU A 790 -6.88 -31.54 -4.40
C LEU A 790 -7.32 -32.94 -3.92
N GLY A 791 -6.44 -33.67 -3.23
CA GLY A 791 -6.78 -34.95 -2.58
C GLY A 791 -7.91 -34.79 -1.56
N PHE A 792 -7.79 -33.86 -0.61
CA PHE A 792 -8.83 -33.61 0.40
C PHE A 792 -10.13 -33.05 -0.21
N ILE A 793 -10.06 -32.29 -1.31
CA ILE A 793 -11.27 -31.84 -2.04
C ILE A 793 -11.99 -33.04 -2.67
N VAL A 794 -11.28 -33.95 -3.33
CA VAL A 794 -11.90 -35.13 -3.97
C VAL A 794 -12.43 -36.11 -2.92
N GLU A 795 -11.69 -36.36 -1.83
CA GLU A 795 -12.17 -37.12 -0.67
C GLU A 795 -13.46 -36.51 -0.09
N GLY A 796 -13.46 -35.21 0.19
CA GLY A 796 -14.62 -34.50 0.73
C GLY A 796 -15.83 -34.52 -0.20
N LEU A 797 -15.63 -34.39 -1.52
CA LEU A 797 -16.69 -34.51 -2.52
C LEU A 797 -17.26 -35.94 -2.58
N VAL A 798 -16.42 -36.98 -2.60
CA VAL A 798 -16.88 -38.37 -2.58
C VAL A 798 -17.75 -38.63 -1.35
N PHE A 799 -17.24 -38.38 -0.15
CA PHE A 799 -18.01 -38.62 1.08
C PHE A 799 -19.25 -37.73 1.24
N SER A 800 -19.30 -36.54 0.62
CA SER A 800 -20.48 -35.68 0.66
C SER A 800 -21.66 -36.21 -0.18
N PHE A 801 -21.38 -36.88 -1.30
CA PHE A 801 -22.43 -37.32 -2.25
C PHE A 801 -22.70 -38.83 -2.25
N HIS A 802 -21.81 -39.65 -1.69
CA HIS A 802 -21.94 -41.11 -1.59
C HIS A 802 -23.09 -41.61 -0.69
N LEU A 803 -23.57 -40.79 0.26
CA LEU A 803 -24.45 -41.22 1.36
C LEU A 803 -25.96 -41.26 1.02
N HIS A 804 -26.34 -41.06 -0.24
CA HIS A 804 -27.75 -40.95 -0.62
C HIS A 804 -28.52 -42.26 -0.42
N GLY A 805 -29.55 -42.23 0.44
CA GLY A 805 -30.42 -43.38 0.72
C GLY A 805 -30.02 -44.23 1.93
N ARG A 806 -28.94 -43.88 2.65
CA ARG A 806 -28.54 -44.56 3.90
C ARG A 806 -29.23 -43.93 5.12
N SER A 807 -29.13 -44.58 6.28
CA SER A 807 -29.88 -44.20 7.49
C SER A 807 -29.34 -42.93 8.18
N ASN A 808 -30.15 -42.35 9.07
CA ASN A 808 -29.84 -41.06 9.71
C ASN A 808 -28.55 -41.10 10.55
N LEU A 809 -28.24 -42.25 11.15
CA LEU A 809 -27.01 -42.47 11.91
C LEU A 809 -25.78 -42.47 10.99
N ASP A 810 -25.85 -43.20 9.87
CA ASP A 810 -24.78 -43.28 8.86
C ASP A 810 -24.49 -41.89 8.24
N LEU A 811 -25.57 -41.17 7.89
CA LEU A 811 -25.51 -39.79 7.43
C LEU A 811 -24.85 -38.84 8.44
N LEU A 812 -25.07 -39.03 9.75
CA LEU A 812 -24.49 -38.19 10.79
C LEU A 812 -22.99 -38.47 10.97
N VAL A 813 -22.60 -39.75 11.10
CA VAL A 813 -21.19 -40.10 11.35
C VAL A 813 -20.29 -39.71 10.18
N HIS A 814 -20.75 -39.88 8.94
CA HIS A 814 -20.00 -39.45 7.77
C HIS A 814 -20.03 -37.93 7.54
N ARG A 815 -21.09 -37.21 7.94
CA ARG A 815 -21.08 -35.72 7.92
C ARG A 815 -20.03 -35.15 8.88
N LEU A 816 -19.83 -35.76 10.04
CA LEU A 816 -18.75 -35.39 10.97
C LEU A 816 -17.36 -35.70 10.38
N LEU A 817 -17.22 -36.78 9.61
CA LEU A 817 -15.99 -37.07 8.85
C LEU A 817 -15.70 -35.98 7.80
N VAL A 818 -16.71 -35.54 7.04
CA VAL A 818 -16.56 -34.44 6.06
C VAL A 818 -16.12 -33.13 6.74
N VAL A 819 -16.54 -32.85 7.97
CA VAL A 819 -16.03 -31.71 8.76
C VAL A 819 -14.54 -31.85 9.08
N ALA A 820 -14.06 -33.07 9.41
CA ALA A 820 -12.63 -33.31 9.62
C ALA A 820 -11.81 -33.15 8.32
N ILE A 821 -12.30 -33.69 7.19
CA ILE A 821 -11.69 -33.55 5.85
C ILE A 821 -11.64 -32.07 5.42
N ALA A 822 -12.71 -31.31 5.65
CA ALA A 822 -12.73 -29.86 5.42
C ALA A 822 -11.68 -29.13 6.28
N GLY A 823 -11.49 -29.56 7.53
CA GLY A 823 -10.39 -29.11 8.39
C GLY A 823 -9.00 -29.39 7.80
N CYS A 824 -8.76 -30.59 7.27
CA CYS A 824 -7.52 -30.95 6.55
C CYS A 824 -7.29 -30.07 5.32
N CYS A 825 -8.31 -29.87 4.48
CA CYS A 825 -8.24 -29.01 3.30
C CYS A 825 -7.92 -27.54 3.67
N PHE A 826 -8.64 -26.98 4.65
CA PHE A 826 -8.46 -25.62 5.13
C PHE A 826 -7.07 -25.40 5.74
N THR A 827 -6.63 -26.29 6.63
CA THR A 827 -5.30 -26.17 7.27
C THR A 827 -4.15 -26.38 6.30
N THR A 828 -4.27 -27.27 5.31
CA THR A 828 -3.28 -27.41 4.21
C THR A 828 -3.23 -26.15 3.33
N THR A 829 -4.39 -25.55 3.06
CA THR A 829 -4.50 -24.28 2.34
C THR A 829 -3.82 -23.14 3.11
N LEU A 830 -4.11 -23.00 4.42
CA LEU A 830 -3.41 -22.03 5.28
C LEU A 830 -1.90 -22.28 5.36
N GLU A 831 -1.46 -23.54 5.40
CA GLU A 831 -0.03 -23.87 5.44
C GLU A 831 0.70 -23.39 4.18
N THR A 832 0.03 -23.40 3.03
CA THR A 832 0.58 -22.89 1.76
C THR A 832 0.99 -21.41 1.87
N PHE A 833 0.22 -20.61 2.60
CA PHE A 833 0.48 -19.18 2.83
C PHE A 833 1.38 -18.91 4.06
N VAL A 834 1.29 -19.72 5.11
CA VAL A 834 1.94 -19.46 6.43
C VAL A 834 2.88 -20.61 6.81
N ARG A 835 4.01 -20.69 6.10
CA ARG A 835 5.00 -21.79 6.23
C ARG A 835 6.02 -21.63 7.35
N ASP A 836 6.19 -20.42 7.90
CA ASP A 836 7.20 -20.10 8.92
C ASP A 836 6.73 -20.47 10.35
N ARG A 837 5.42 -20.59 10.57
CA ARG A 837 4.83 -20.91 11.88
C ARG A 837 4.55 -22.41 12.00
N PRO A 838 5.06 -23.10 13.04
CA PRO A 838 4.82 -24.53 13.22
C PRO A 838 3.37 -24.87 13.61
N ILE A 839 2.58 -23.89 14.05
CA ILE A 839 1.18 -24.11 14.47
C ILE A 839 0.27 -24.55 13.32
N VAL A 840 0.55 -24.10 12.09
CA VAL A 840 -0.28 -24.41 10.91
C VAL A 840 -0.09 -25.86 10.41
N PRO A 841 1.14 -26.37 10.20
CA PRO A 841 1.33 -27.80 9.93
C PRO A 841 0.91 -28.68 11.12
N LEU A 842 0.99 -28.20 12.37
CA LEU A 842 0.43 -28.94 13.52
C LEU A 842 -1.10 -28.99 13.46
N ALA A 843 -1.79 -27.92 13.05
CA ALA A 843 -3.23 -27.91 12.86
C ALA A 843 -3.67 -28.89 11.75
N ARG A 844 -2.94 -28.95 10.63
CA ARG A 844 -3.14 -30.00 9.61
C ARG A 844 -2.97 -31.39 10.19
N SER A 845 -1.86 -31.62 10.89
CA SER A 845 -1.57 -32.91 11.52
C SER A 845 -2.65 -33.34 12.52
N PHE A 846 -3.19 -32.38 13.29
CA PHE A 846 -4.33 -32.59 14.19
C PHE A 846 -5.62 -32.93 13.45
N CYS A 847 -5.97 -32.21 12.38
CA CYS A 847 -7.16 -32.53 11.57
C CYS A 847 -7.04 -33.92 10.91
N THR A 848 -5.84 -34.31 10.43
CA THR A 848 -5.61 -35.64 9.85
C THR A 848 -5.65 -36.73 10.92
N LEU A 849 -5.21 -36.45 12.15
CA LEU A 849 -5.38 -37.37 13.27
C LEU A 849 -6.87 -37.57 13.60
N LEU A 850 -7.63 -36.48 13.74
CA LEU A 850 -9.08 -36.51 13.99
C LEU A 850 -9.87 -37.22 12.88
N GLN A 851 -9.48 -37.03 11.61
CA GLN A 851 -10.03 -37.77 10.48
C GLN A 851 -9.77 -39.28 10.62
N GLY A 852 -8.57 -39.67 11.03
CA GLY A 852 -8.18 -41.07 11.23
C GLY A 852 -8.83 -41.75 12.43
N THR A 853 -8.84 -41.09 13.59
CA THR A 853 -9.49 -41.57 14.83
C THR A 853 -11.00 -41.67 14.65
N TRP A 854 -11.62 -40.72 13.93
CA TRP A 854 -13.03 -40.79 13.58
C TRP A 854 -13.34 -41.91 12.60
N PHE A 855 -12.61 -42.05 11.48
CA PHE A 855 -12.74 -43.20 10.56
C PHE A 855 -12.74 -44.53 11.31
N TYR A 856 -11.78 -44.71 12.22
CA TYR A 856 -11.67 -45.91 13.05
C TYR A 856 -12.92 -46.13 13.91
N HIS A 857 -13.46 -45.06 14.52
CA HIS A 857 -14.65 -45.11 15.38
C HIS A 857 -15.96 -45.33 14.60
N ILE A 858 -16.09 -44.81 13.36
CA ILE A 858 -17.22 -45.10 12.46
C ILE A 858 -17.36 -46.62 12.25
N GLY A 859 -16.24 -47.31 12.05
CA GLY A 859 -16.20 -48.77 11.92
C GLY A 859 -16.88 -49.49 13.09
N PHE A 860 -16.67 -49.03 14.34
CA PHE A 860 -17.29 -49.63 15.53
C PHE A 860 -18.76 -49.25 15.74
N ILE A 861 -19.22 -48.10 15.21
CA ILE A 861 -20.63 -47.70 15.27
C ILE A 861 -21.46 -48.50 14.25
N LEU A 862 -21.02 -48.54 12.99
CA LEU A 862 -21.78 -49.14 11.89
C LEU A 862 -21.57 -50.66 11.76
N TYR A 863 -20.41 -51.17 12.16
CA TYR A 863 -20.02 -52.59 12.00
C TYR A 863 -19.41 -53.16 13.29
N PRO A 864 -20.17 -53.22 14.41
CA PRO A 864 -19.66 -53.72 15.70
C PRO A 864 -19.04 -55.12 15.55
N PRO A 865 -17.71 -55.29 15.74
CA PRO A 865 -17.00 -56.51 15.38
C PRO A 865 -17.15 -57.65 16.40
N LEU A 866 -17.91 -57.45 17.47
CA LEU A 866 -18.08 -58.40 18.58
C LEU A 866 -19.57 -58.58 18.90
N PRO A 867 -20.09 -59.82 19.05
CA PRO A 867 -21.52 -60.09 19.24
C PRO A 867 -22.16 -59.48 20.50
N HIS A 868 -21.37 -58.95 21.44
CA HIS A 868 -21.81 -58.32 22.67
C HIS A 868 -21.69 -56.79 22.65
N MET A 869 -21.27 -56.19 21.54
CA MET A 869 -21.28 -54.73 21.36
C MET A 869 -22.69 -54.25 21.00
N LYS A 870 -23.01 -53.02 21.43
CA LYS A 870 -24.31 -52.40 21.17
C LYS A 870 -24.51 -52.21 19.66
N VAL A 871 -25.57 -52.79 19.12
CA VAL A 871 -26.14 -52.38 17.83
C VAL A 871 -26.88 -51.06 18.05
N TRP A 872 -26.54 -50.03 17.27
CA TRP A 872 -27.09 -48.69 17.40
C TRP A 872 -28.47 -48.58 16.73
N ALA A 873 -29.36 -47.77 17.31
CA ALA A 873 -30.73 -47.60 16.84
C ALA A 873 -30.84 -46.38 15.92
N GLU A 874 -31.20 -46.59 14.65
CA GLU A 874 -31.11 -45.58 13.58
C GLU A 874 -31.99 -44.33 13.75
N ALA A 875 -32.85 -44.30 14.77
CA ALA A 875 -33.87 -43.27 15.00
C ALA A 875 -33.83 -42.63 16.41
N ASP A 876 -32.94 -43.06 17.32
CA ASP A 876 -32.87 -42.42 18.65
C ASP A 876 -32.03 -41.13 18.62
N HIS A 877 -32.66 -40.02 19.01
CA HIS A 877 -32.00 -38.73 19.17
C HIS A 877 -30.93 -38.75 20.28
N SER A 878 -31.09 -39.55 21.34
CA SER A 878 -30.09 -39.64 22.41
C SER A 878 -28.78 -40.24 21.89
N GLU A 879 -28.87 -41.29 21.08
CA GLU A 879 -27.73 -41.91 20.40
C GLU A 879 -27.07 -40.97 19.38
N MET A 880 -27.84 -40.22 18.59
CA MET A 880 -27.30 -39.19 17.69
C MET A 880 -26.52 -38.10 18.44
N MET A 881 -26.98 -37.69 19.62
CA MET A 881 -26.24 -36.73 20.46
C MET A 881 -24.98 -37.33 21.09
N LEU A 882 -24.97 -38.62 21.44
CA LEU A 882 -23.76 -39.32 21.88
C LEU A 882 -22.69 -39.39 20.79
N VAL A 883 -23.08 -39.60 19.53
CA VAL A 883 -22.15 -39.56 18.37
C VAL A 883 -21.45 -38.20 18.26
N VAL A 884 -22.19 -37.09 18.34
CA VAL A 884 -21.61 -35.74 18.30
C VAL A 884 -20.70 -35.50 19.52
N MET A 885 -21.09 -35.96 20.71
CA MET A 885 -20.25 -35.89 21.90
C MET A 885 -18.93 -36.64 21.70
N TYR A 886 -18.97 -37.89 21.20
CA TYR A 886 -17.76 -38.68 20.95
C TYR A 886 -16.83 -38.01 19.94
N PHE A 887 -17.34 -37.39 18.86
CA PHE A 887 -16.53 -36.60 17.93
C PHE A 887 -15.78 -35.45 18.64
N THR A 888 -16.44 -34.71 19.53
CA THR A 888 -15.77 -33.66 20.32
C THR A 888 -14.76 -34.20 21.33
N TRP A 889 -14.95 -35.43 21.83
CA TRP A 889 -14.01 -36.10 22.74
C TRP A 889 -12.76 -36.59 21.99
N HIS A 890 -12.88 -37.08 20.75
CA HIS A 890 -11.72 -37.34 19.87
C HIS A 890 -10.93 -36.05 19.65
N ALA A 891 -11.59 -34.95 19.29
CA ALA A 891 -10.93 -33.65 19.10
C ALA A 891 -10.18 -33.16 20.36
N ALA A 892 -10.69 -33.44 21.56
CA ALA A 892 -9.98 -33.16 22.82
C ALA A 892 -8.79 -34.12 23.06
N ALA A 893 -8.97 -35.41 22.80
CA ALA A 893 -7.93 -36.43 22.95
C ALA A 893 -6.75 -36.22 21.98
N ASP A 894 -7.04 -35.93 20.71
CA ASP A 894 -6.05 -35.75 19.64
C ASP A 894 -5.24 -34.45 19.82
N LEU A 895 -5.84 -33.43 20.42
CA LEU A 895 -5.12 -32.25 20.91
C LEU A 895 -4.17 -32.63 22.07
N GLY A 896 -4.64 -33.45 23.01
CA GLY A 896 -3.82 -34.02 24.09
C GLY A 896 -2.62 -34.83 23.58
N ILE A 897 -2.84 -35.71 22.60
CA ILE A 897 -1.79 -36.50 21.92
C ILE A 897 -0.78 -35.57 21.23
N THR A 898 -1.26 -34.54 20.52
CA THR A 898 -0.41 -33.56 19.85
C THR A 898 0.50 -32.83 20.84
N LEU A 899 -0.05 -32.35 21.97
CA LEU A 899 0.70 -31.69 23.03
C LEU A 899 1.67 -32.65 23.74
N LEU A 900 1.28 -33.91 23.96
CA LEU A 900 2.14 -34.94 24.55
C LEU A 900 3.38 -35.21 23.68
N ILE A 901 3.20 -35.41 22.37
CA ILE A 901 4.33 -35.55 21.44
C ILE A 901 5.23 -34.31 21.49
N GLY A 902 4.64 -33.11 21.51
CA GLY A 902 5.38 -31.84 21.64
C GLY A 902 6.25 -31.77 22.89
N THR A 903 5.71 -32.11 24.07
CA THR A 903 6.46 -32.08 25.34
C THR A 903 7.57 -33.12 25.38
N LEU A 904 7.33 -34.35 24.90
CA LEU A 904 8.34 -35.42 24.83
C LEU A 904 9.51 -35.04 23.91
N VAL A 905 9.22 -34.47 22.73
CA VAL A 905 10.27 -33.97 21.82
C VAL A 905 11.00 -32.77 22.44
N SER A 906 10.28 -31.85 23.10
CA SER A 906 10.88 -30.70 23.80
C SER A 906 11.88 -31.15 24.87
N PHE A 907 11.54 -32.15 25.69
CA PHE A 907 12.43 -32.71 26.71
C PHE A 907 13.71 -33.31 26.11
N LYS A 908 13.57 -34.08 25.01
CA LYS A 908 14.71 -34.62 24.26
C LYS A 908 15.65 -33.53 23.74
N TYR A 909 15.10 -32.47 23.14
CA TYR A 909 15.91 -31.36 22.60
C TYR A 909 16.51 -30.46 23.69
N ARG A 910 15.81 -30.21 24.81
CA ARG A 910 16.39 -29.53 25.99
C ARG A 910 17.60 -30.29 26.54
N LYS A 911 17.50 -31.62 26.71
CA LYS A 911 18.59 -32.48 27.18
C LYS A 911 19.80 -32.50 26.25
N LEU A 912 19.59 -32.35 24.93
CA LEU A 912 20.66 -32.18 23.94
C LEU A 912 21.25 -30.76 23.94
N GLY A 913 20.41 -29.72 24.11
CA GLY A 913 20.83 -28.32 24.21
C GLY A 913 21.77 -28.07 25.39
N PHE A 914 21.42 -28.56 26.59
CA PHE A 914 22.30 -28.50 27.77
C PHE A 914 23.64 -29.20 27.54
N LYS A 915 23.66 -30.38 26.89
CA LYS A 915 24.92 -31.04 26.50
C LYS A 915 25.74 -30.18 25.53
N ARG A 916 25.11 -29.57 24.52
CA ARG A 916 25.80 -28.74 23.51
C ARG A 916 26.38 -27.45 24.11
N LEU A 917 25.66 -26.81 25.03
CA LEU A 917 26.14 -25.65 25.79
C LEU A 917 27.35 -26.02 26.67
N ASN A 918 27.27 -27.12 27.43
CA ASN A 918 28.39 -27.56 28.28
C ASN A 918 29.64 -27.95 27.45
N TYR A 919 29.47 -28.54 26.27
CA TYR A 919 30.59 -28.80 25.34
C TYR A 919 31.15 -27.52 24.73
N SER A 920 30.29 -26.57 24.31
CA SER A 920 30.73 -25.29 23.74
C SER A 920 31.49 -24.45 24.78
N GLY A 921 31.03 -24.44 26.04
CA GLY A 921 31.71 -23.77 27.15
C GLY A 921 33.11 -24.34 27.42
N LYS A 922 33.25 -25.68 27.38
CA LYS A 922 34.56 -26.34 27.49
C LYS A 922 35.48 -26.02 26.30
N LEU A 923 34.96 -25.97 25.07
CA LEU A 923 35.75 -25.55 23.91
C LEU A 923 36.16 -24.07 23.98
N SER A 924 35.31 -23.17 24.49
CA SER A 924 35.69 -21.76 24.65
C SER A 924 36.74 -21.55 25.74
N LEU A 925 36.67 -22.30 26.86
CA LEU A 925 37.70 -22.28 27.90
C LEU A 925 39.04 -22.77 27.34
N SER A 926 39.07 -23.97 26.75
CA SER A 926 40.29 -24.54 26.16
C SER A 926 40.89 -23.69 25.04
N ARG A 927 40.06 -22.99 24.25
CA ARG A 927 40.55 -22.02 23.26
C ARG A 927 41.15 -20.76 23.92
N LYS A 928 40.60 -20.31 25.06
CA LYS A 928 41.10 -19.14 25.79
C LYS A 928 42.43 -19.42 26.49
N GLU A 929 42.51 -20.55 27.19
CA GLU A 929 43.75 -21.08 27.77
C GLU A 929 44.86 -21.20 26.70
N LYS A 930 44.51 -21.71 25.51
CA LYS A 930 45.47 -21.83 24.39
C LYS A 930 45.87 -20.48 23.80
N SER A 931 45.02 -19.44 23.83
CA SER A 931 45.43 -18.09 23.42
C SER A 931 46.32 -17.39 24.47
N GLU A 932 46.03 -17.53 25.76
CA GLU A 932 46.87 -16.97 26.83
C GLU A 932 48.27 -17.62 26.82
N PHE A 933 48.35 -18.94 26.61
CA PHE A 933 49.62 -19.65 26.45
C PHE A 933 50.42 -19.17 25.22
N LEU A 934 49.76 -18.94 24.07
CA LEU A 934 50.43 -18.44 22.87
C LEU A 934 50.95 -17.00 23.04
N SER A 935 50.21 -16.12 23.72
CA SER A 935 50.65 -14.75 24.02
C SER A 935 51.79 -14.66 25.04
N LEU A 936 52.01 -15.71 25.85
CA LEU A 936 53.16 -15.82 26.74
C LEU A 936 54.42 -16.31 26.02
N THR A 937 54.28 -17.04 24.90
CA THR A 937 55.41 -17.52 24.10
C THR A 937 55.88 -16.55 22.99
N SER A 938 55.21 -15.41 22.80
CA SER A 938 55.48 -14.49 21.68
C SER A 938 56.28 -13.23 22.04
N ASN A 939 56.68 -13.05 23.30
CA ASN A 939 57.27 -11.79 23.79
C ASN A 939 58.79 -11.84 24.02
N ASP A 940 59.43 -13.01 23.86
CA ASP A 940 60.83 -13.25 24.24
C ASP A 940 61.81 -13.34 23.04
N SER A 941 61.41 -12.94 21.82
CA SER A 941 62.19 -13.25 20.60
C SER A 941 62.23 -12.18 19.50
N GLU A 942 62.12 -10.88 19.82
CA GLU A 942 62.29 -9.81 18.82
C GLU A 942 62.96 -8.56 19.44
N ASN A 943 64.25 -8.70 19.73
CA ASN A 943 65.16 -7.63 20.16
C ASN A 943 66.62 -8.04 19.86
N ASP A 944 66.99 -8.13 18.59
CA ASP A 944 68.38 -8.03 18.12
C ASP A 944 68.46 -7.86 16.58
N GLU A 945 69.54 -7.19 16.13
CA GLU A 945 70.05 -7.02 14.76
C GLU A 945 69.23 -6.31 13.64
N ILE A 946 69.58 -5.01 13.47
CA ILE A 946 69.74 -4.22 12.21
C ILE A 946 68.48 -3.82 11.42
#